data_AF-A0A087SJ57-F1
#
_entry.id   AF-A0A087SJ57-F1
#
_cell.length_a   1.000
_cell.length_b   1.000
_cell.length_c   1.000
_cell.angle_alpha   90.00
_cell.angle_beta   90.00
_cell.angle_gamma   90.00
#
_symmetry.space_group_name_H-M   'P 1'
#
loop_
_entity.id
_entity.type
_entity.pdbx_description
1 polymer ?
#
loop_
_entity_poly.entity_id
_entity_poly.type
_entity_poly.pdbx_seq_one_letter_code
_entity_poly.pdbx_strand_id
1 'polypeptide(L)'
;MRAVDENAEGAPLGNSEHWEHFEELFPMAQMEIQLRLSREREAKEAAEKLQIQTAAEDAMANLLASSIGAMALQKAVAEDTLAAARAETAALQARLEASDVAELETALSKAEAEVQEAQRGWQTARNALGQSEYVRARLTERLKRCKQTIVTLNDRLFEGGRERRAARLRVDMAEGKLEVALSDATHARDVAASHRAQRSQAQMETRWALEEAGEARLQAEEARKAAAAATADAAQARAQAAQAERVASEATAKADGLAKDLDRTETEVAAARRELDHRIQSSFSIPAKKAISLAVKVGEAWENLSVTKTDSGVDITVEKSDNTYRVSIELTDASLHDGLLHWGINDWDVPPEAVQPPGTREAGDQAVQTPISGNKVTLSFPADGCPSKVVFVLKKGETWTNNGGSGYSAFLKPPGVDELHSKIMAAEGTYEHWSLFSRFNMALSILEAADAAGAEGMALVATWLRLSTMRQLDWYRKANYQGKDIAHVQKQLAQRMAEKGIECHFLEQWHQKLHQNTTPEDIHICEAYIAYLHTNSMDDFWRVLWDNGQVSREALSSMTHPITAQPLHLPQLIPSMKHYLWILKTTHSGADMDVALEMARGHLDGELAWIIGDILANRTAWWVPGKIVQARHRLKQYWQREGASRDVLLLDIALDSYFRLCVERTDLGSLSGDDLISLVILVLDNASVAAESSDLEAALSLWRRVAEQERWSGDWARLAMAASDFSALCLQEYMDRIAGLVQPFANDFKAACNIEPKYILNFGEEVVRGQPVFMLSVLLRALGPKLRGAASLGPWQVVSAAGADGEVLLLPNLDGVQGQTMPGATIILTERLTGNEDIPEGVTAVLTSSATDVLSHIAIRARAQKVLLATCFDHGHFEGLKELAGSHAAAVVTPVGDVSLAAIDRTSVGPEAVPGSASKAPKISLAKPAMRKRGSSWVLQEPEFKASVVGGKSLNLAALRQKLDSLQDVSLPASLALPFGTFEAVLASPENAAVAKTVSLAVKELADTAPGSGVPKALACLRELIPSALAAPAGFKDELAQKLVAEGLVAEDAFTEQLWSRAWQAICTVWASKWTDRAWLSRRAQAIPDADLSMAVLLQPIVPADYAFVLHSADPLTGQRGSVHGEVVLGMGEALDAALLALPSKRLGLYPDPSQALLIARSDSNGEDLEAYAGAGLYESVPLAPLLPRTLDYAAEPLVWDAAFRADLLHRLTSLAAGVEAAFGGVPQDIEGVLSGDRLYVVQARPQVVQN
;
A
#
# COMPACT_ATOMS: atom_id res chain seq x y z
N MET A 1 -33.30 55.98 46.13
CA MET A 1 -33.04 56.22 47.56
C MET A 1 -33.54 55.01 48.36
N ARG A 2 -32.85 54.57 49.42
CA ARG A 2 -33.57 54.35 50.69
C ARG A 2 -33.33 55.63 51.50
N ALA A 3 -34.30 56.31 52.06
CA ALA A 3 -35.72 56.05 52.17
C ALA A 3 -36.47 57.39 52.26
N VAL A 4 -37.80 57.30 52.19
CA VAL A 4 -38.80 58.34 52.54
C VAL A 4 -38.94 59.38 51.43
N ASP A 5 -39.92 59.13 50.55
CA ASP A 5 -41.23 59.81 50.49
C ASP A 5 -41.07 61.13 49.71
N GLU A 6 -41.96 61.59 48.86
CA GLU A 6 -43.37 61.33 48.57
C GLU A 6 -43.65 62.28 47.39
N ASN A 7 -44.63 61.98 46.53
CA ASN A 7 -45.46 62.96 45.83
C ASN A 7 -44.76 63.93 44.83
N ALA A 8 -45.33 64.38 43.74
CA ALA A 8 -46.52 64.11 42.97
C ALA A 8 -46.36 64.93 41.67
N GLU A 9 -47.05 64.51 40.62
CA GLU A 9 -47.69 65.32 39.57
C GLU A 9 -47.10 66.69 39.17
N GLY A 10 -46.88 66.87 37.86
CA GLY A 10 -46.95 68.21 37.27
C GLY A 10 -46.23 68.39 35.94
N ALA A 11 -46.87 68.02 34.84
CA ALA A 11 -46.64 68.67 33.54
C ALA A 11 -47.25 70.10 33.55
N PRO A 12 -47.08 70.94 32.50
CA PRO A 12 -45.86 71.34 31.78
C PRO A 12 -45.79 72.87 31.57
N LEU A 13 -44.81 73.30 30.75
CA LEU A 13 -44.71 74.55 29.97
C LEU A 13 -44.01 75.77 30.60
N GLY A 14 -42.96 76.22 29.91
CA GLY A 14 -42.36 77.54 30.08
C GLY A 14 -41.20 77.72 29.12
N ASN A 15 -41.47 78.37 27.98
CA ASN A 15 -40.55 78.66 26.91
C ASN A 15 -39.28 79.40 27.33
N SER A 16 -38.23 79.14 26.53
CA SER A 16 -37.19 80.06 26.05
C SER A 16 -36.50 80.96 27.07
N GLU A 17 -35.23 80.69 27.33
CA GLU A 17 -34.12 81.46 26.75
C GLU A 17 -32.77 80.97 27.31
N HIS A 18 -31.73 81.14 26.50
CA HIS A 18 -30.31 81.02 26.79
C HIS A 18 -29.66 79.62 26.70
N TRP A 19 -29.02 79.45 25.54
CA TRP A 19 -28.27 78.33 25.02
C TRP A 19 -26.77 78.65 24.97
N GLU A 20 -26.17 79.15 26.05
CA GLU A 20 -24.72 79.42 26.06
C GLU A 20 -24.12 78.98 27.39
N HIS A 21 -23.20 78.00 27.33
CA HIS A 21 -22.37 77.40 28.39
C HIS A 21 -22.66 75.93 28.79
N PHE A 22 -23.28 75.11 27.93
CA PHE A 22 -23.45 73.66 28.19
C PHE A 22 -22.24 72.78 27.77
N GLU A 23 -21.29 73.31 26.98
CA GLU A 23 -20.18 72.50 26.46
C GLU A 23 -18.99 72.34 27.43
N GLU A 24 -18.85 73.20 28.46
CA GLU A 24 -17.71 73.11 29.39
C GLU A 24 -17.99 72.24 30.63
N LEU A 25 -19.25 71.93 30.94
CA LEU A 25 -19.63 71.11 32.11
C LEU A 25 -19.85 69.62 31.78
N PHE A 26 -19.92 69.25 30.50
CA PHE A 26 -20.20 67.88 30.06
C PHE A 26 -19.08 66.87 30.37
N PRO A 27 -17.77 67.19 30.21
CA PRO A 27 -16.70 66.21 30.43
C PRO A 27 -16.50 65.84 31.91
N MET A 28 -16.68 66.81 32.82
CA MET A 28 -16.50 66.60 34.26
C MET A 28 -17.65 65.77 34.86
N ALA A 29 -18.89 66.02 34.41
CA ALA A 29 -20.05 65.22 34.81
C ALA A 29 -19.99 63.79 34.23
N GLN A 30 -19.52 63.61 32.98
CA GLN A 30 -19.32 62.28 32.39
C GLN A 30 -18.23 61.47 33.12
N MET A 31 -17.13 62.11 33.53
CA MET A 31 -16.06 61.40 34.24
C MET A 31 -16.45 61.00 35.66
N GLU A 32 -17.23 61.83 36.38
CA GLU A 32 -17.75 61.48 37.70
C GLU A 32 -18.82 60.37 37.64
N ILE A 33 -19.66 60.36 36.60
CA ILE A 33 -20.64 59.28 36.34
C ILE A 33 -19.94 57.97 35.96
N GLN A 34 -18.90 58.02 35.12
CA GLN A 34 -18.09 56.85 34.74
C GLN A 34 -17.36 56.25 35.95
N LEU A 35 -16.79 57.08 36.83
CA LEU A 35 -16.12 56.62 38.06
C LEU A 35 -17.09 56.02 39.09
N ARG A 36 -18.31 56.57 39.21
CA ARG A 36 -19.36 55.99 40.07
C ARG A 36 -19.87 54.66 39.51
N LEU A 37 -20.13 54.57 38.20
CA LEU A 37 -20.56 53.34 37.54
C LEU A 37 -19.49 52.23 37.59
N SER A 38 -18.21 52.61 37.51
CA SER A 38 -17.08 51.69 37.66
C SER A 38 -17.01 51.11 39.08
N ARG A 39 -17.09 51.96 40.12
CA ARG A 39 -17.07 51.52 41.52
C ARG A 39 -18.30 50.70 41.90
N GLU A 40 -19.47 51.00 41.33
CA GLU A 40 -20.68 50.18 41.49
C GLU A 40 -20.55 48.83 40.78
N ARG A 41 -19.90 48.76 39.61
CA ARG A 41 -19.59 47.50 38.91
C ARG A 41 -18.64 46.62 39.71
N GLU A 42 -17.55 47.18 40.23
CA GLU A 42 -16.57 46.43 41.03
C GLU A 42 -17.18 45.91 42.35
N ALA A 43 -18.03 46.71 43.01
CA ALA A 43 -18.74 46.27 44.21
C ALA A 43 -19.77 45.16 43.91
N LYS A 44 -20.41 45.21 42.73
CA LYS A 44 -21.39 44.20 42.30
C LYS A 44 -20.71 42.89 41.87
N GLU A 45 -19.57 42.96 41.18
CA GLU A 45 -18.75 41.79 40.84
C GLU A 45 -18.13 41.14 42.08
N ALA A 46 -17.70 41.92 43.07
CA ALA A 46 -17.20 41.38 44.34
C ALA A 46 -18.31 40.67 45.16
N ALA A 47 -19.53 41.23 45.15
CA ALA A 47 -20.69 40.61 45.80
C ALA A 47 -21.18 39.34 45.07
N GLU A 48 -21.18 39.33 43.73
CA GLU A 48 -21.51 38.14 42.93
C GLU A 48 -20.45 37.05 43.10
N LYS A 49 -19.16 37.39 43.13
CA LYS A 49 -18.10 36.40 43.40
C LYS A 49 -18.24 35.76 44.79
N LEU A 50 -18.57 36.56 45.81
CA LEU A 50 -18.79 36.02 47.16
C LEU A 50 -20.05 35.14 47.22
N GLN A 51 -21.14 35.52 46.53
CA GLN A 51 -22.35 34.70 46.43
C GLN A 51 -22.14 33.39 45.67
N ILE A 52 -21.38 33.42 44.57
CA ILE A 52 -21.05 32.23 43.77
C ILE A 52 -20.14 31.28 44.57
N GLN A 53 -19.17 31.82 45.32
CA GLN A 53 -18.28 31.01 46.14
C GLN A 53 -19.01 30.34 47.31
N THR A 54 -19.91 31.08 47.99
CA THR A 54 -20.71 30.53 49.09
C THR A 54 -21.74 29.49 48.59
N ALA A 55 -22.37 29.73 47.42
CA ALA A 55 -23.29 28.78 46.81
C ALA A 55 -22.59 27.52 46.25
N ALA A 56 -21.35 27.64 45.79
CA ALA A 56 -20.54 26.51 45.35
C ALA A 56 -20.08 25.63 46.53
N GLU A 57 -19.71 26.24 47.66
CA GLU A 57 -19.34 25.51 48.88
C GLU A 57 -20.54 24.77 49.51
N ASP A 58 -21.73 25.39 49.54
CA ASP A 58 -22.97 24.76 50.01
C ASP A 58 -23.48 23.67 49.05
N ALA A 59 -23.32 23.84 47.73
CA ALA A 59 -23.66 22.82 46.74
C ALA A 59 -22.71 21.61 46.82
N MET A 60 -21.41 21.85 47.03
CA MET A 60 -20.41 20.79 47.18
C MET A 60 -20.61 20.00 48.48
N ALA A 61 -20.94 20.68 49.60
CA ALA A 61 -21.23 20.03 50.87
C ALA A 61 -22.50 19.14 50.80
N ASN A 62 -23.54 19.60 50.09
CA ASN A 62 -24.77 18.83 49.90
C ASN A 62 -24.61 17.66 48.90
N LEU A 63 -23.80 17.82 47.84
CA LEU A 63 -23.45 16.75 46.90
C LEU A 63 -22.58 15.67 47.54
N LEU A 64 -21.65 16.04 48.43
CA LEU A 64 -20.82 15.10 49.19
C LEU A 64 -21.65 14.35 50.24
N ALA A 65 -22.53 15.02 50.98
CA ALA A 65 -23.41 14.36 51.97
C ALA A 65 -24.40 13.37 51.31
N SER A 66 -24.95 13.73 50.13
CA SER A 66 -25.85 12.88 49.32
C SER A 66 -25.12 11.68 48.71
N SER A 67 -23.93 11.88 48.14
CA SER A 67 -23.14 10.81 47.52
C SER A 67 -22.54 9.83 48.53
N ILE A 68 -22.13 10.31 49.71
CA ILE A 68 -21.61 9.45 50.79
C ILE A 68 -22.72 8.58 51.40
N GLY A 69 -23.94 9.10 51.55
CA GLY A 69 -25.10 8.34 52.03
C GLY A 69 -25.55 7.25 51.05
N ALA A 70 -25.59 7.54 49.75
CA ALA A 70 -25.96 6.59 48.71
C ALA A 70 -24.88 5.51 48.47
N MET A 71 -23.60 5.90 48.52
CA MET A 71 -22.48 4.96 48.40
C MET A 71 -22.31 4.08 49.64
N ALA A 72 -22.58 4.56 50.86
CA ALA A 72 -22.51 3.75 52.07
C ALA A 72 -23.60 2.66 52.11
N LEU A 73 -24.82 2.98 51.64
CA LEU A 73 -25.93 2.01 51.57
C LEU A 73 -25.72 0.96 50.46
N GLN A 74 -25.17 1.36 49.31
CA GLN A 74 -24.84 0.43 48.22
C GLN A 74 -23.59 -0.43 48.51
N LYS A 75 -22.61 0.13 49.24
CA LYS A 75 -21.42 -0.61 49.69
C LYS A 75 -21.77 -1.65 50.75
N ALA A 76 -22.64 -1.34 51.73
CA ALA A 76 -23.06 -2.29 52.75
C ALA A 76 -23.82 -3.50 52.18
N VAL A 77 -24.76 -3.28 51.25
CA VAL A 77 -25.51 -4.35 50.58
C VAL A 77 -24.59 -5.19 49.67
N ALA A 78 -23.61 -4.57 49.00
CA ALA A 78 -22.66 -5.27 48.14
C ALA A 78 -21.58 -6.04 48.92
N GLU A 79 -21.15 -5.56 50.09
CA GLU A 79 -20.18 -6.24 50.96
C GLU A 79 -20.78 -7.48 51.62
N ASP A 80 -22.05 -7.44 52.05
CA ASP A 80 -22.78 -8.62 52.56
C ASP A 80 -22.98 -9.68 51.47
N THR A 81 -23.30 -9.27 50.24
CA THR A 81 -23.48 -10.21 49.11
C THR A 81 -22.16 -10.82 48.65
N LEU A 82 -21.05 -10.07 48.70
CA LEU A 82 -19.72 -10.54 48.35
C LEU A 82 -19.10 -11.43 49.45
N ALA A 83 -19.40 -11.16 50.72
CA ALA A 83 -19.01 -12.01 51.84
C ALA A 83 -19.72 -13.37 51.79
N ALA A 84 -21.01 -13.40 51.45
CA ALA A 84 -21.76 -14.64 51.21
C ALA A 84 -21.18 -15.45 50.05
N ALA A 85 -20.87 -14.80 48.91
CA ALA A 85 -20.26 -15.46 47.76
C ALA A 85 -18.83 -15.97 48.03
N ARG A 86 -18.02 -15.23 48.80
CA ARG A 86 -16.66 -15.67 49.21
C ARG A 86 -16.69 -16.86 50.15
N ALA A 87 -17.64 -16.91 51.09
CA ALA A 87 -17.84 -18.05 51.98
C ALA A 87 -18.28 -19.31 51.21
N GLU A 88 -19.14 -19.15 50.20
CA GLU A 88 -19.63 -20.26 49.38
C GLU A 88 -18.57 -20.78 48.38
N THR A 89 -17.77 -19.88 47.81
CA THR A 89 -16.63 -20.23 46.94
C THR A 89 -15.51 -20.92 47.75
N ALA A 90 -15.21 -20.44 48.97
CA ALA A 90 -14.26 -21.09 49.86
C ALA A 90 -14.75 -22.47 50.33
N ALA A 91 -16.07 -22.66 50.53
CA ALA A 91 -16.66 -23.96 50.83
C ALA A 91 -16.60 -24.93 49.64
N LEU A 92 -16.76 -24.45 48.40
CA LEU A 92 -16.57 -25.24 47.18
C LEU A 92 -15.10 -25.63 46.98
N GLN A 93 -14.19 -24.71 47.24
CA GLN A 93 -12.74 -24.93 47.09
C GLN A 93 -12.19 -25.88 48.17
N ALA A 94 -12.72 -25.83 49.40
CA ALA A 94 -12.42 -26.80 50.46
C ALA A 94 -13.02 -28.20 50.20
N ARG A 95 -14.16 -28.31 49.48
CA ARG A 95 -14.71 -29.60 49.04
C ARG A 95 -13.94 -30.17 47.84
N LEU A 96 -13.30 -29.32 47.04
CA LEU A 96 -12.46 -29.69 45.90
C LEU A 96 -11.16 -30.42 46.29
N GLU A 97 -10.73 -30.33 47.56
CA GLU A 97 -9.53 -31.00 48.08
C GLU A 97 -9.81 -32.43 48.60
N ALA A 98 -11.08 -32.87 48.66
CA ALA A 98 -11.47 -34.26 48.95
C ALA A 98 -11.93 -34.96 47.66
N SER A 99 -11.37 -36.14 47.37
CA SER A 99 -11.42 -36.78 46.05
C SER A 99 -12.55 -37.80 45.85
N ASP A 100 -13.34 -37.70 44.77
CA ASP A 100 -13.69 -38.79 43.83
C ASP A 100 -14.33 -38.26 42.51
N VAL A 101 -14.22 -39.00 41.40
CA VAL A 101 -14.61 -38.51 40.04
C VAL A 101 -16.12 -38.26 39.88
N ALA A 102 -16.96 -39.02 40.59
CA ALA A 102 -18.40 -38.79 40.60
C ALA A 102 -18.79 -37.46 41.27
N GLU A 103 -17.96 -36.98 42.21
CA GLU A 103 -18.16 -35.68 42.85
C GLU A 103 -17.75 -34.54 41.92
N LEU A 104 -16.76 -34.74 41.03
CA LEU A 104 -16.35 -33.76 40.01
C LEU A 104 -17.41 -33.57 38.91
N GLU A 105 -18.05 -34.65 38.44
CA GLU A 105 -19.15 -34.56 37.47
C GLU A 105 -20.37 -33.84 38.06
N THR A 106 -20.67 -34.10 39.34
CA THR A 106 -21.74 -33.40 40.06
C THR A 106 -21.39 -31.92 40.28
N ALA A 107 -20.13 -31.60 40.60
CA ALA A 107 -19.66 -30.23 40.74
C ALA A 107 -19.67 -29.47 39.41
N LEU A 108 -19.34 -30.13 38.29
CA LEU A 108 -19.40 -29.55 36.95
C LEU A 108 -20.84 -29.21 36.55
N SER A 109 -21.77 -30.14 36.75
CA SER A 109 -23.19 -29.90 36.46
C SER A 109 -23.77 -28.75 37.30
N LYS A 110 -23.34 -28.62 38.56
CA LYS A 110 -23.74 -27.50 39.43
C LYS A 110 -23.13 -26.16 38.98
N ALA A 111 -21.86 -26.16 38.55
CA ALA A 111 -21.21 -24.97 37.99
C ALA A 111 -21.84 -24.51 36.67
N GLU A 112 -22.26 -25.45 35.81
CA GLU A 112 -22.98 -25.14 34.56
C GLU A 112 -24.36 -24.51 34.84
N ALA A 113 -25.08 -24.99 35.85
CA ALA A 113 -26.36 -24.41 36.28
C ALA A 113 -26.19 -22.97 36.82
N GLU A 114 -25.14 -22.70 37.60
CA GLU A 114 -24.82 -21.35 38.09
C GLU A 114 -24.44 -20.38 36.97
N VAL A 115 -23.74 -20.86 35.92
CA VAL A 115 -23.47 -20.06 34.72
C VAL A 115 -24.75 -19.68 34.00
N GLN A 116 -25.71 -20.61 33.87
CA GLN A 116 -27.00 -20.31 33.26
C GLN A 116 -27.81 -19.30 34.08
N GLU A 117 -27.79 -19.40 35.40
CA GLU A 117 -28.48 -18.45 36.28
C GLU A 117 -27.83 -17.06 36.26
N ALA A 118 -26.49 -16.99 36.23
CA ALA A 118 -25.74 -15.75 36.05
C ALA A 118 -25.99 -15.12 34.66
N GLN A 119 -26.16 -15.92 33.60
CA GLN A 119 -26.54 -15.44 32.27
C GLN A 119 -27.96 -14.88 32.24
N ARG A 120 -28.93 -15.52 32.91
CA ARG A 120 -30.29 -14.99 33.04
C ARG A 120 -30.30 -13.70 33.86
N GLY A 121 -29.52 -13.63 34.94
CA GLY A 121 -29.33 -12.41 35.73
C GLY A 121 -28.71 -11.27 34.90
N TRP A 122 -27.71 -11.57 34.07
CA TRP A 122 -27.11 -10.61 33.13
C TRP A 122 -28.12 -10.14 32.08
N GLN A 123 -28.94 -11.02 31.51
CA GLN A 123 -29.99 -10.67 30.55
C GLN A 123 -31.09 -9.82 31.21
N THR A 124 -31.44 -10.12 32.46
CA THR A 124 -32.45 -9.36 33.23
C THR A 124 -31.91 -7.97 33.62
N ALA A 125 -30.66 -7.88 34.09
CA ALA A 125 -29.99 -6.61 34.40
C ALA A 125 -29.77 -5.74 33.14
N ARG A 126 -29.49 -6.36 31.99
CA ARG A 126 -29.39 -5.68 30.68
C ARG A 126 -30.70 -5.01 30.28
N ASN A 127 -31.82 -5.60 30.64
CA ASN A 127 -33.15 -5.09 30.31
C ASN A 127 -33.70 -4.10 31.35
N ALA A 128 -33.24 -4.14 32.61
CA ALA A 128 -33.79 -3.33 33.70
C ALA A 128 -32.97 -2.08 34.09
N LEU A 129 -31.65 -2.03 33.86
CA LEU A 129 -30.78 -0.93 34.29
C LEU A 129 -29.83 -0.52 33.16
N GLY A 130 -30.25 0.47 32.38
CA GLY A 130 -29.62 0.89 31.13
C GLY A 130 -28.24 1.56 31.24
N GLN A 131 -27.70 1.89 32.41
CA GLN A 131 -26.47 2.70 32.49
C GLN A 131 -25.63 2.46 33.77
N SER A 132 -24.98 1.30 33.91
CA SER A 132 -23.81 1.21 34.79
C SER A 132 -22.76 0.27 34.19
N GLU A 133 -21.72 0.85 33.57
CA GLU A 133 -20.54 0.12 33.08
C GLU A 133 -19.88 -0.70 34.18
N TYR A 134 -19.93 -0.22 35.43
CA TYR A 134 -19.33 -0.91 36.59
C TYR A 134 -20.01 -2.25 36.90
N VAL A 135 -21.34 -2.32 36.83
CA VAL A 135 -22.11 -3.56 37.06
C VAL A 135 -21.95 -4.53 35.88
N ARG A 136 -21.88 -4.02 34.64
CA ARG A 136 -21.59 -4.83 33.45
C ARG A 136 -20.19 -5.42 33.48
N ALA A 137 -19.16 -4.62 33.80
CA ALA A 137 -17.79 -5.08 33.90
C ALA A 137 -17.64 -6.18 34.94
N ARG A 138 -18.25 -6.04 36.13
CA ARG A 138 -18.20 -7.06 37.19
C ARG A 138 -18.99 -8.33 36.90
N LEU A 139 -20.14 -8.27 36.22
CA LEU A 139 -20.88 -9.47 35.81
C LEU A 139 -20.18 -10.22 34.68
N THR A 140 -19.56 -9.51 33.74
CA THR A 140 -18.72 -10.09 32.68
C THR A 140 -17.49 -10.77 33.29
N GLU A 141 -16.85 -10.15 34.28
CA GLU A 141 -15.73 -10.70 35.03
C GLU A 141 -16.11 -11.98 35.81
N ARG A 142 -17.31 -12.00 36.42
CA ARG A 142 -17.87 -13.20 37.08
C ARG A 142 -18.15 -14.32 36.08
N LEU A 143 -18.73 -14.00 34.93
CA LEU A 143 -19.01 -14.98 33.87
C LEU A 143 -17.72 -15.56 33.28
N LYS A 144 -16.69 -14.73 33.09
CA LYS A 144 -15.36 -15.14 32.63
C LYS A 144 -14.72 -16.12 33.62
N ARG A 145 -14.77 -15.82 34.92
CA ARG A 145 -14.27 -16.73 35.97
C ARG A 145 -15.02 -18.06 36.03
N CYS A 146 -16.34 -18.07 35.98
CA CYS A 146 -17.11 -19.33 36.00
C CYS A 146 -16.84 -20.20 34.76
N LYS A 147 -16.72 -19.59 33.57
CA LYS A 147 -16.32 -20.31 32.35
C LYS A 147 -14.91 -20.88 32.46
N GLN A 148 -13.98 -20.15 33.07
CA GLN A 148 -12.62 -20.60 33.26
C GLN A 148 -12.55 -21.76 34.27
N THR A 149 -13.36 -21.76 35.33
CA THR A 149 -13.51 -22.91 36.24
C THR A 149 -14.07 -24.16 35.53
N ILE A 150 -15.04 -24.00 34.62
CA ILE A 150 -15.58 -25.11 33.80
C ILE A 150 -14.50 -25.69 32.88
N VAL A 151 -13.69 -24.83 32.25
CA VAL A 151 -12.56 -25.27 31.41
C VAL A 151 -11.54 -26.03 32.24
N THR A 152 -11.14 -25.52 33.41
CA THR A 152 -10.18 -26.21 34.30
C THR A 152 -10.73 -27.54 34.86
N LEU A 153 -12.04 -27.62 35.16
CA LEU A 153 -12.69 -28.87 35.55
C LEU A 153 -12.73 -29.89 34.40
N ASN A 154 -13.02 -29.43 33.18
CA ASN A 154 -12.98 -30.28 31.98
C ASN A 154 -11.57 -30.76 31.65
N ASP A 155 -10.57 -29.90 31.73
CA ASP A 155 -9.17 -30.26 31.47
C ASP A 155 -8.66 -31.28 32.48
N ARG A 156 -9.02 -31.16 33.77
CA ARG A 156 -8.68 -32.14 34.81
C ARG A 156 -9.46 -33.46 34.68
N LEU A 157 -10.74 -33.44 34.28
CA LEU A 157 -11.49 -34.65 33.90
C LEU A 157 -10.84 -35.35 32.70
N PHE A 158 -10.31 -34.58 31.75
CA PHE A 158 -9.63 -35.07 30.55
C PHE A 158 -8.22 -35.63 30.86
N GLU A 159 -7.49 -35.04 31.81
CA GLU A 159 -6.19 -35.52 32.29
C GLU A 159 -6.32 -36.76 33.19
N GLY A 160 -7.28 -36.78 34.12
CA GLY A 160 -7.58 -37.97 34.93
C GLY A 160 -8.07 -39.17 34.08
N GLY A 161 -8.76 -38.90 32.97
CA GLY A 161 -9.11 -39.90 31.96
C GLY A 161 -7.91 -40.41 31.15
N ARG A 162 -6.93 -39.55 30.86
CA ARG A 162 -5.67 -39.91 30.17
C ARG A 162 -4.75 -40.75 31.07
N GLU A 163 -4.65 -40.44 32.36
CA GLU A 163 -3.82 -41.21 33.30
C GLU A 163 -4.38 -42.61 33.57
N ARG A 164 -5.71 -42.76 33.73
CA ARG A 164 -6.36 -44.08 33.83
C ARG A 164 -6.24 -44.89 32.53
N ARG A 165 -6.28 -44.25 31.36
CA ARG A 165 -6.02 -44.89 30.06
C ARG A 165 -4.58 -45.34 29.91
N ALA A 166 -3.61 -44.50 30.28
CA ALA A 166 -2.19 -44.85 30.23
C ALA A 166 -1.85 -45.97 31.22
N ALA A 167 -2.48 -46.00 32.40
CA ALA A 167 -2.32 -47.08 33.37
C ALA A 167 -2.92 -48.40 32.86
N ARG A 168 -4.11 -48.38 32.23
CA ARG A 168 -4.77 -49.58 31.70
C ARG A 168 -4.11 -50.11 30.43
N LEU A 169 -3.66 -49.23 29.51
CA LEU A 169 -2.84 -49.62 28.36
C LEU A 169 -1.51 -50.24 28.76
N ARG A 170 -0.89 -49.80 29.86
CA ARG A 170 0.34 -50.42 30.38
C ARG A 170 0.09 -51.82 30.95
N VAL A 171 -1.07 -52.05 31.57
CA VAL A 171 -1.48 -53.38 32.06
C VAL A 171 -1.84 -54.29 30.88
N ASP A 172 -2.61 -53.82 29.90
CA ASP A 172 -3.05 -54.61 28.75
C ASP A 172 -1.90 -54.91 27.75
N MET A 173 -0.89 -54.04 27.65
CA MET A 173 0.36 -54.32 26.92
C MET A 173 1.24 -55.34 27.64
N ALA A 174 1.22 -55.39 28.98
CA ALA A 174 1.93 -56.42 29.74
C ALA A 174 1.25 -57.80 29.61
N GLU A 175 -0.05 -57.86 29.30
CA GLU A 175 -0.81 -59.11 29.12
C GLU A 175 -0.98 -59.55 27.64
N GLY A 176 -0.47 -58.80 26.67
CA GLY A 176 -0.44 -59.19 25.24
C GLY A 176 -1.79 -59.14 24.50
N LYS A 177 -2.75 -58.31 24.96
CA LYS A 177 -4.12 -58.22 24.38
C LYS A 177 -4.32 -56.99 23.48
N LEU A 178 -3.46 -56.80 22.49
CA LEU A 178 -3.41 -55.58 21.67
C LEU A 178 -4.62 -55.39 20.72
N GLU A 179 -5.19 -56.48 20.18
CA GLU A 179 -6.28 -56.40 19.19
C GLU A 179 -7.61 -55.92 19.77
N VAL A 180 -7.90 -56.24 21.04
CA VAL A 180 -9.15 -55.80 21.70
C VAL A 180 -9.11 -54.29 21.99
N ALA A 181 -7.94 -53.74 22.36
CA ALA A 181 -7.77 -52.32 22.65
C ALA A 181 -7.92 -51.43 21.40
N LEU A 182 -7.56 -51.93 20.22
CA LEU A 182 -7.70 -51.21 18.94
C LEU A 182 -9.16 -51.19 18.44
N SER A 183 -9.91 -52.28 18.66
CA SER A 183 -11.35 -52.37 18.37
C SER A 183 -12.17 -51.43 19.25
N ASP A 184 -11.85 -51.36 20.56
CA ASP A 184 -12.54 -50.46 21.48
C ASP A 184 -12.21 -48.98 21.20
N ALA A 185 -11.00 -48.69 20.71
CA ALA A 185 -10.61 -47.34 20.30
C ALA A 185 -11.32 -46.86 19.03
N THR A 186 -11.60 -47.76 18.08
CA THR A 186 -12.41 -47.45 16.88
C THR A 186 -13.88 -47.27 17.25
N HIS A 187 -14.45 -48.16 18.07
CA HIS A 187 -15.82 -48.02 18.56
C HIS A 187 -16.03 -46.72 19.36
N ALA A 188 -15.08 -46.33 20.21
CA ALA A 188 -15.15 -45.07 20.95
C ALA A 188 -15.01 -43.83 20.04
N ARG A 189 -14.29 -43.94 18.92
CA ARG A 189 -14.16 -42.86 17.92
C ARG A 189 -15.46 -42.68 17.14
N ASP A 190 -16.13 -43.78 16.82
CA ASP A 190 -17.44 -43.78 16.14
C ASP A 190 -18.56 -43.30 17.06
N VAL A 191 -18.53 -43.67 18.35
CA VAL A 191 -19.45 -43.12 19.36
C VAL A 191 -19.19 -41.62 19.59
N ALA A 192 -17.92 -41.17 19.64
CA ALA A 192 -17.60 -39.75 19.75
C ALA A 192 -17.94 -38.93 18.47
N ALA A 193 -17.97 -39.58 17.30
CA ALA A 193 -18.47 -39.00 16.06
C ALA A 193 -20.01 -38.94 16.06
N SER A 194 -20.68 -39.98 16.56
CA SER A 194 -22.13 -40.04 16.72
C SER A 194 -22.66 -39.01 17.74
N HIS A 195 -21.98 -38.84 18.88
CA HIS A 195 -22.30 -37.79 19.86
C HIS A 195 -22.01 -36.37 19.33
N ARG A 196 -21.02 -36.19 18.45
CA ARG A 196 -20.78 -34.92 17.75
C ARG A 196 -21.87 -34.63 16.72
N ALA A 197 -22.33 -35.65 15.99
CA ALA A 197 -23.46 -35.55 15.08
C ALA A 197 -24.77 -35.24 15.83
N GLN A 198 -25.02 -35.88 16.98
CA GLN A 198 -26.18 -35.58 17.84
C GLN A 198 -26.10 -34.19 18.48
N ARG A 199 -24.91 -33.70 18.86
CA ARG A 199 -24.72 -32.30 19.29
C ARG A 199 -24.98 -31.31 18.16
N SER A 200 -24.50 -31.61 16.95
CA SER A 200 -24.77 -30.80 15.77
C SER A 200 -26.27 -30.76 15.45
N GLN A 201 -26.97 -31.88 15.59
CA GLN A 201 -28.40 -31.99 15.36
C GLN A 201 -29.21 -31.26 16.45
N ALA A 202 -28.86 -31.41 17.73
CA ALA A 202 -29.49 -30.68 18.83
C ALA A 202 -29.22 -29.16 18.77
N GLN A 203 -28.04 -28.75 18.32
CA GLN A 203 -27.73 -27.34 18.05
C GLN A 203 -28.52 -26.82 16.84
N MET A 204 -28.74 -27.63 15.81
CA MET A 204 -29.61 -27.30 14.68
C MET A 204 -31.07 -27.19 15.11
N GLU A 205 -31.59 -28.10 15.93
CA GLU A 205 -32.96 -28.07 16.46
C GLU A 205 -33.17 -26.87 17.42
N THR A 206 -32.17 -26.52 18.22
CA THR A 206 -32.23 -25.32 19.08
C THR A 206 -32.18 -24.04 18.25
N ARG A 207 -31.41 -24.04 17.15
CA ARG A 207 -31.31 -22.92 16.20
C ARG A 207 -32.60 -22.78 15.39
N TRP A 208 -33.20 -23.89 14.96
CA TRP A 208 -34.50 -23.96 14.31
C TRP A 208 -35.62 -23.47 15.23
N ALA A 209 -35.62 -23.86 16.52
CA ALA A 209 -36.58 -23.37 17.50
C ALA A 209 -36.41 -21.87 17.83
N LEU A 210 -35.18 -21.35 17.78
CA LEU A 210 -34.88 -19.92 17.90
C LEU A 210 -35.27 -19.13 16.65
N GLU A 211 -35.16 -19.73 15.47
CA GLU A 211 -35.63 -19.18 14.20
C GLU A 211 -37.16 -19.20 14.11
N GLU A 212 -37.83 -20.26 14.57
CA GLU A 212 -39.31 -20.35 14.66
C GLU A 212 -39.88 -19.34 15.68
N ALA A 213 -39.21 -19.16 16.83
CA ALA A 213 -39.55 -18.12 17.79
C ALA A 213 -39.25 -16.71 17.25
N GLY A 214 -38.23 -16.59 16.38
CA GLY A 214 -37.89 -15.39 15.63
C GLY A 214 -38.94 -15.05 14.58
N GLU A 215 -39.42 -16.03 13.81
CA GLU A 215 -40.50 -15.89 12.82
C GLU A 215 -41.84 -15.60 13.48
N ALA A 216 -42.19 -16.26 14.59
CA ALA A 216 -43.40 -15.94 15.34
C ALA A 216 -43.35 -14.51 15.92
N ARG A 217 -42.16 -14.04 16.31
CA ARG A 217 -41.93 -12.67 16.76
C ARG A 217 -41.94 -11.67 15.60
N LEU A 218 -41.44 -12.05 14.43
CA LEU A 218 -41.50 -11.25 13.20
C LEU A 218 -42.94 -11.13 12.70
N GLN A 219 -43.72 -12.22 12.71
CA GLN A 219 -45.15 -12.21 12.37
C GLN A 219 -45.99 -11.42 13.37
N ALA A 220 -45.65 -11.46 14.67
CA ALA A 220 -46.30 -10.61 15.66
C ALA A 220 -45.93 -9.13 15.49
N GLU A 221 -44.69 -8.83 15.10
CA GLU A 221 -44.22 -7.47 14.81
C GLU A 221 -44.79 -6.95 13.47
N GLU A 222 -44.93 -7.79 12.46
CA GLU A 222 -45.60 -7.53 11.19
C GLU A 222 -47.10 -7.36 11.35
N ALA A 223 -47.77 -8.14 12.21
CA ALA A 223 -49.17 -7.92 12.55
C ALA A 223 -49.36 -6.58 13.31
N ARG A 224 -48.39 -6.19 14.13
CA ARG A 224 -48.38 -4.90 14.84
C ARG A 224 -48.08 -3.72 13.90
N LYS A 225 -47.17 -3.92 12.95
CA LYS A 225 -46.88 -2.97 11.85
C LYS A 225 -48.03 -2.89 10.86
N ALA A 226 -48.75 -3.98 10.58
CA ALA A 226 -49.95 -4.02 9.74
C ALA A 226 -51.15 -3.36 10.42
N ALA A 227 -51.29 -3.47 11.74
CA ALA A 227 -52.28 -2.71 12.50
C ALA A 227 -51.95 -1.20 12.52
N ALA A 228 -50.67 -0.84 12.67
CA ALA A 228 -50.21 0.55 12.57
C ALA A 228 -50.34 1.11 11.14
N ALA A 229 -50.05 0.29 10.13
CA ALA A 229 -50.21 0.61 8.70
C ALA A 229 -51.68 0.73 8.33
N ALA A 230 -52.59 -0.14 8.80
CA ALA A 230 -54.03 0.01 8.58
C ALA A 230 -54.60 1.29 9.20
N THR A 231 -54.02 1.76 10.31
CA THR A 231 -54.40 3.03 10.96
C THR A 231 -53.84 4.23 10.18
N ALA A 232 -52.63 4.10 9.62
CA ALA A 232 -52.01 5.09 8.73
C ALA A 232 -52.69 5.14 7.34
N ASP A 233 -53.07 3.99 6.78
CA ASP A 233 -53.77 3.82 5.50
C ASP A 233 -55.21 4.34 5.58
N ALA A 234 -55.89 4.21 6.73
CA ALA A 234 -57.20 4.84 6.94
C ALA A 234 -57.12 6.37 7.03
N ALA A 235 -56.01 6.92 7.55
CA ALA A 235 -55.73 8.35 7.58
C ALA A 235 -55.27 8.87 6.20
N GLN A 236 -54.47 8.08 5.49
CA GLN A 236 -53.95 8.37 4.16
C GLN A 236 -55.05 8.22 3.08
N ALA A 237 -55.98 7.27 3.21
CA ALA A 237 -57.14 7.14 2.33
C ALA A 237 -58.13 8.31 2.50
N ARG A 238 -58.28 8.86 3.73
CA ARG A 238 -59.06 10.10 3.97
C ARG A 238 -58.38 11.33 3.37
N ALA A 239 -57.05 11.41 3.44
CA ALA A 239 -56.27 12.48 2.83
C ALA A 239 -56.24 12.37 1.28
N GLN A 240 -56.14 11.15 0.75
CA GLN A 240 -56.14 10.86 -0.69
C GLN A 240 -57.52 11.03 -1.31
N ALA A 241 -58.62 10.74 -0.60
CA ALA A 241 -59.97 11.04 -1.08
C ALA A 241 -60.21 12.56 -1.21
N ALA A 242 -59.73 13.36 -0.25
CA ALA A 242 -59.80 14.83 -0.30
C ALA A 242 -58.86 15.44 -1.37
N GLN A 243 -57.70 14.81 -1.62
CA GLN A 243 -56.76 15.20 -2.67
C GLN A 243 -57.28 14.79 -4.07
N ALA A 244 -57.92 13.62 -4.20
CA ALA A 244 -58.49 13.11 -5.45
C ALA A 244 -59.69 13.95 -5.92
N GLU A 245 -60.51 14.48 -5.01
CA GLU A 245 -61.62 15.39 -5.35
C GLU A 245 -61.11 16.74 -5.89
N ARG A 246 -60.00 17.27 -5.34
CA ARG A 246 -59.31 18.47 -5.85
C ARG A 246 -58.60 18.25 -7.19
N VAL A 247 -57.90 17.12 -7.33
CA VAL A 247 -57.16 16.78 -8.55
C VAL A 247 -58.10 16.40 -9.69
N ALA A 248 -59.25 15.77 -9.43
CA ALA A 248 -60.27 15.51 -10.44
C ALA A 248 -60.88 16.81 -10.99
N SER A 249 -61.12 17.81 -10.12
CA SER A 249 -61.60 19.14 -10.52
C SER A 249 -60.60 19.91 -11.38
N GLU A 250 -59.29 19.80 -11.13
CA GLU A 250 -58.24 20.46 -11.91
C GLU A 250 -57.85 19.68 -13.19
N ALA A 251 -57.92 18.34 -13.16
CA ALA A 251 -57.63 17.48 -14.31
C ALA A 251 -58.71 17.57 -15.40
N THR A 252 -59.98 17.77 -15.03
CA THR A 252 -61.08 17.92 -16.00
C THR A 252 -60.94 19.21 -16.82
N ALA A 253 -60.36 20.28 -16.26
CA ALA A 253 -60.11 21.55 -16.96
C ALA A 253 -58.83 21.51 -17.84
N LYS A 254 -57.87 20.63 -17.53
CA LYS A 254 -56.59 20.51 -18.25
C LYS A 254 -56.62 19.44 -19.35
N ALA A 255 -57.48 18.43 -19.24
CA ALA A 255 -57.66 17.37 -20.23
C ALA A 255 -58.32 17.86 -21.54
N ASP A 256 -59.24 18.83 -21.48
CA ASP A 256 -59.88 19.41 -22.67
C ASP A 256 -58.92 20.26 -23.54
N GLY A 257 -57.83 20.75 -22.95
CA GLY A 257 -56.76 21.45 -23.67
C GLY A 257 -55.74 20.51 -24.32
N LEU A 258 -55.35 19.44 -23.61
CA LEU A 258 -54.31 18.51 -24.07
C LEU A 258 -54.78 17.60 -25.24
N ALA A 259 -56.08 17.35 -25.36
CA ALA A 259 -56.64 16.51 -26.43
C ALA A 259 -56.50 17.14 -27.84
N LYS A 260 -56.25 18.45 -27.95
CA LYS A 260 -56.03 19.13 -29.24
C LYS A 260 -54.55 19.19 -29.68
N ASP A 261 -53.61 19.08 -28.74
CA ASP A 261 -52.17 19.15 -29.05
C ASP A 261 -51.55 17.76 -29.32
N LEU A 262 -52.19 16.69 -28.85
CA LEU A 262 -51.74 15.29 -29.03
C LEU A 262 -51.93 14.78 -30.47
N ASP A 263 -52.97 15.23 -31.18
CA ASP A 263 -53.25 14.81 -32.58
C ASP A 263 -52.22 15.37 -33.58
N ARG A 264 -51.52 16.46 -33.22
CA ARG A 264 -50.48 17.10 -34.05
C ARG A 264 -49.10 16.46 -33.87
N THR A 265 -48.82 15.81 -32.74
CA THR A 265 -47.51 15.24 -32.42
C THR A 265 -47.36 13.77 -32.85
N GLU A 266 -48.44 13.01 -32.96
CA GLU A 266 -48.38 11.61 -33.44
C GLU A 266 -48.03 11.49 -34.93
N THR A 267 -48.35 12.49 -35.75
CA THR A 267 -48.02 12.50 -37.19
C THR A 267 -46.55 12.81 -37.47
N GLU A 268 -45.89 13.60 -36.62
CA GLU A 268 -44.46 13.96 -36.76
C GLU A 268 -43.53 12.84 -36.25
N VAL A 269 -43.92 12.14 -35.19
CA VAL A 269 -43.15 11.02 -34.61
C VAL A 269 -43.17 9.77 -35.51
N ALA A 270 -44.26 9.54 -36.25
CA ALA A 270 -44.35 8.43 -37.21
C ALA A 270 -43.45 8.61 -38.44
N ALA A 271 -43.11 9.85 -38.81
CA ALA A 271 -42.18 10.16 -39.90
C ALA A 271 -40.71 9.95 -39.50
N ALA A 272 -40.32 10.40 -38.30
CA ALA A 272 -38.96 10.24 -37.77
C ALA A 272 -38.57 8.77 -37.54
N ARG A 273 -39.56 7.91 -37.22
CA ARG A 273 -39.32 6.49 -36.96
C ARG A 273 -39.04 5.66 -38.22
N ARG A 274 -39.59 6.06 -39.38
CA ARG A 274 -39.29 5.41 -40.68
C ARG A 274 -37.90 5.73 -41.20
N GLU A 275 -37.37 6.91 -40.91
CA GLU A 275 -36.00 7.34 -41.26
C GLU A 275 -34.95 6.53 -40.47
N LEU A 276 -35.24 6.24 -39.20
CA LEU A 276 -34.35 5.48 -38.31
C LEU A 276 -34.30 4.00 -38.68
N ASP A 277 -35.44 3.39 -39.02
CA ASP A 277 -35.50 1.97 -39.44
C ASP A 277 -34.76 1.71 -40.77
N HIS A 278 -34.68 2.71 -41.67
CA HIS A 278 -33.89 2.62 -42.91
C HIS A 278 -32.38 2.70 -42.66
N ARG A 279 -31.91 3.36 -41.60
CA ARG A 279 -30.48 3.46 -41.25
C ARG A 279 -29.96 2.25 -40.48
N ILE A 280 -30.84 1.55 -39.76
CA ILE A 280 -30.49 0.35 -38.98
C ILE A 280 -30.28 -0.87 -39.90
N GLN A 281 -30.97 -0.94 -41.04
CA GLN A 281 -30.83 -2.04 -42.00
C GLN A 281 -29.56 -2.01 -42.87
N SER A 282 -28.76 -0.92 -42.88
CA SER A 282 -27.57 -0.80 -43.73
C SER A 282 -26.22 -1.01 -43.01
N SER A 283 -26.21 -1.26 -41.70
CA SER A 283 -24.95 -1.29 -40.91
C SER A 283 -24.86 -2.48 -39.94
N PHE A 284 -24.91 -3.71 -40.47
CA PHE A 284 -24.45 -4.91 -39.74
C PHE A 284 -23.65 -5.85 -40.64
N SER A 285 -22.33 -5.89 -40.44
CA SER A 285 -21.47 -7.03 -40.80
C SER A 285 -20.23 -7.00 -39.93
N ILE A 286 -20.19 -7.88 -38.92
CA ILE A 286 -18.98 -8.26 -38.18
C ILE A 286 -18.35 -9.46 -38.94
N PRO A 287 -17.01 -9.63 -38.96
CA PRO A 287 -16.48 -10.78 -38.21
C PRO A 287 -15.10 -10.57 -37.54
N ALA A 288 -14.92 -11.28 -36.43
CA ALA A 288 -13.68 -11.44 -35.66
C ALA A 288 -12.56 -12.20 -36.40
N LYS A 289 -11.28 -11.89 -36.11
CA LYS A 289 -10.15 -12.84 -36.00
C LYS A 289 -8.83 -12.21 -35.48
N LYS A 290 -8.12 -13.01 -34.67
CA LYS A 290 -6.77 -12.84 -34.08
C LYS A 290 -5.63 -12.68 -35.13
N ALA A 291 -4.59 -11.96 -34.69
CA ALA A 291 -3.14 -12.15 -34.90
C ALA A 291 -2.51 -12.13 -36.32
N ILE A 292 -1.44 -11.30 -36.42
CA ILE A 292 -0.32 -11.29 -37.38
C ILE A 292 -0.63 -10.84 -38.82
N SER A 293 -0.14 -9.64 -39.19
CA SER A 293 0.93 -9.50 -40.21
C SER A 293 1.26 -8.03 -40.47
N LEU A 294 2.56 -7.72 -40.46
CA LEU A 294 3.20 -6.62 -41.19
C LEU A 294 2.44 -6.25 -42.48
N ALA A 295 1.97 -5.01 -42.57
CA ALA A 295 1.73 -4.35 -43.85
C ALA A 295 1.87 -2.84 -43.66
N VAL A 296 2.96 -2.32 -44.21
CA VAL A 296 3.30 -0.91 -44.37
C VAL A 296 2.07 -0.09 -44.82
N LYS A 297 1.65 0.86 -43.98
CA LYS A 297 0.92 2.05 -44.43
C LYS A 297 1.79 3.26 -44.13
N VAL A 298 2.36 3.83 -45.18
CA VAL A 298 2.99 5.15 -45.18
C VAL A 298 1.88 6.17 -44.98
N GLY A 299 1.60 6.48 -43.72
CA GLY A 299 0.86 7.64 -43.26
C GLY A 299 1.45 7.98 -41.91
N GLU A 300 1.84 9.23 -41.69
CA GLU A 300 2.47 9.69 -40.45
C GLU A 300 1.73 9.11 -39.23
N ALA A 301 2.45 8.32 -38.42
CA ALA A 301 1.89 7.78 -37.19
C ALA A 301 1.81 8.93 -36.17
N TRP A 302 0.60 9.38 -35.86
CA TRP A 302 0.36 10.38 -34.82
C TRP A 302 0.32 9.68 -33.46
N GLU A 303 1.22 10.08 -32.56
CA GLU A 303 1.23 9.72 -31.16
C GLU A 303 0.24 10.63 -30.40
N ASN A 304 -0.74 10.03 -29.73
CA ASN A 304 -1.65 10.78 -28.86
C ASN A 304 -0.93 11.14 -27.56
N LEU A 305 -0.72 12.43 -27.30
CA LEU A 305 -0.09 12.93 -26.09
C LEU A 305 -1.12 13.13 -24.96
N SER A 306 -2.29 13.68 -25.27
CA SER A 306 -3.37 13.86 -24.29
C SER A 306 -4.75 13.99 -24.95
N VAL A 307 -5.78 13.58 -24.20
CA VAL A 307 -7.19 13.77 -24.56
C VAL A 307 -7.93 14.31 -23.34
N THR A 308 -8.46 15.53 -23.43
CA THR A 308 -9.23 16.19 -22.37
C THR A 308 -10.66 16.35 -22.83
N LYS A 309 -11.62 15.79 -22.10
CA LYS A 309 -13.05 15.99 -22.34
C LYS A 309 -13.64 16.81 -21.21
N THR A 310 -14.52 17.74 -21.56
CA THR A 310 -15.09 18.69 -20.59
C THR A 310 -16.61 18.61 -20.56
N ASP A 311 -17.21 18.80 -19.39
CA ASP A 311 -18.67 18.82 -19.20
C ASP A 311 -19.36 19.97 -19.96
N SER A 312 -18.58 20.95 -20.41
CA SER A 312 -19.01 22.06 -21.26
C SER A 312 -19.11 21.69 -22.75
N GLY A 313 -18.93 20.41 -23.12
CA GLY A 313 -19.10 19.94 -24.49
C GLY A 313 -17.93 20.27 -25.41
N VAL A 314 -16.71 20.36 -24.86
CA VAL A 314 -15.47 20.62 -25.59
C VAL A 314 -14.49 19.47 -25.35
N ASP A 315 -14.11 18.78 -26.42
CA ASP A 315 -13.09 17.73 -26.44
C ASP A 315 -11.79 18.29 -27.04
N ILE A 316 -10.67 18.12 -26.36
CA ILE A 316 -9.34 18.60 -26.75
C ILE A 316 -8.44 17.38 -26.93
N THR A 317 -7.77 17.27 -28.07
CA THR A 317 -6.80 16.20 -28.35
C THR A 317 -5.48 16.81 -28.78
N VAL A 318 -4.39 16.41 -28.12
CA VAL A 318 -3.03 16.81 -28.49
C VAL A 318 -2.31 15.60 -29.08
N GLU A 319 -1.84 15.76 -30.31
CA GLU A 319 -1.15 14.71 -31.06
C GLU A 319 0.23 15.20 -31.51
N LYS A 320 1.18 14.27 -31.62
CA LYS A 320 2.53 14.53 -32.11
C LYS A 320 2.88 13.57 -33.25
N SER A 321 3.52 14.09 -34.28
CA SER A 321 4.21 13.34 -35.33
C SER A 321 5.69 13.75 -35.32
N ASP A 322 6.54 13.06 -36.08
CA ASP A 322 8.01 13.20 -36.07
C ASP A 322 8.50 14.66 -36.11
N ASN A 323 7.75 15.59 -36.70
CA ASN A 323 8.13 17.00 -36.80
C ASN A 323 7.00 18.03 -36.57
N THR A 324 5.85 17.64 -36.03
CA THR A 324 4.68 18.54 -35.89
C THR A 324 3.82 18.14 -34.69
N TYR A 325 3.34 19.16 -33.98
CA TYR A 325 2.33 19.00 -32.94
C TYR A 325 0.98 19.52 -33.43
N ARG A 326 -0.09 18.90 -32.97
CA ARG A 326 -1.46 19.26 -33.34
C ARG A 326 -2.34 19.34 -32.10
N VAL A 327 -3.14 20.40 -32.00
CA VAL A 327 -4.26 20.50 -31.06
C VAL A 327 -5.55 20.44 -31.86
N SER A 328 -6.39 19.44 -31.60
CA SER A 328 -7.74 19.34 -32.15
C SER A 328 -8.74 19.69 -31.05
N ILE A 329 -9.61 20.67 -31.30
CA ILE A 329 -10.69 21.05 -30.40
C ILE A 329 -12.00 20.71 -31.12
N GLU A 330 -12.75 19.76 -30.56
CA GLU A 330 -14.03 19.28 -31.07
C GLU A 330 -15.17 19.67 -30.13
N LEU A 331 -16.25 20.18 -30.69
CA LEU A 331 -17.41 20.71 -29.99
C LEU A 331 -18.53 19.66 -30.05
N THR A 332 -18.72 18.95 -28.96
CA THR A 332 -19.74 17.89 -28.85
C THR A 332 -21.13 18.47 -28.57
N ASP A 333 -21.23 19.67 -28.00
CA ASP A 333 -22.49 20.42 -27.88
C ASP A 333 -22.76 21.26 -29.13
N ALA A 334 -23.89 20.98 -29.80
CA ALA A 334 -24.38 21.72 -30.96
C ALA A 334 -24.64 23.21 -30.66
N SER A 335 -24.89 23.58 -29.40
CA SER A 335 -25.06 24.98 -29.00
C SER A 335 -23.80 25.81 -29.25
N LEU A 336 -22.61 25.17 -29.26
CA LEU A 336 -21.30 25.80 -29.42
C LEU A 336 -20.83 25.87 -30.89
N HIS A 337 -21.50 25.16 -31.81
CA HIS A 337 -21.14 25.13 -33.22
C HIS A 337 -21.21 26.52 -33.86
N ASP A 338 -20.38 26.74 -34.89
CA ASP A 338 -20.30 28.00 -35.64
C ASP A 338 -19.97 29.24 -34.77
N GLY A 339 -19.26 29.04 -33.67
CA GLY A 339 -18.72 30.08 -32.80
C GLY A 339 -17.35 30.61 -33.22
N LEU A 340 -16.72 31.41 -32.35
CA LEU A 340 -15.36 31.89 -32.47
C LEU A 340 -14.50 31.24 -31.38
N LEU A 341 -13.35 30.69 -31.77
CA LEU A 341 -12.29 30.31 -30.86
C LEU A 341 -11.48 31.57 -30.54
N HIS A 342 -11.52 32.06 -29.30
CA HIS A 342 -10.67 33.14 -28.82
C HIS A 342 -9.48 32.52 -28.09
N TRP A 343 -8.29 32.62 -28.67
CA TRP A 343 -7.13 31.85 -28.21
C TRP A 343 -5.82 32.62 -28.29
N GLY A 344 -4.86 32.15 -27.51
CA GLY A 344 -3.46 32.55 -27.52
C GLY A 344 -2.56 31.33 -27.27
N ILE A 345 -1.26 31.56 -27.32
CA ILE A 345 -0.24 30.56 -26.96
C ILE A 345 0.40 30.94 -25.63
N ASN A 346 0.94 29.97 -24.89
CA ASN A 346 1.49 30.16 -23.55
C ASN A 346 0.51 30.93 -22.64
N ASP A 347 0.87 32.10 -22.11
CA ASP A 347 0.03 32.90 -21.20
C ASP A 347 -0.69 34.04 -21.95
N TRP A 348 -1.46 33.69 -22.99
CA TRP A 348 -2.16 34.63 -23.89
C TRP A 348 -1.20 35.49 -24.71
N ASP A 349 -0.12 34.90 -25.22
CA ASP A 349 0.70 35.53 -26.25
C ASP A 349 0.02 35.37 -27.62
N VAL A 350 0.17 36.38 -28.49
CA VAL A 350 -0.37 36.34 -29.86
C VAL A 350 0.41 35.29 -30.68
N PRO A 351 -0.24 34.25 -31.23
CA PRO A 351 0.43 33.24 -32.03
C PRO A 351 0.99 33.86 -33.33
N PRO A 352 2.16 33.42 -33.83
CA PRO A 352 2.70 33.89 -35.11
C PRO A 352 1.72 33.68 -36.27
N GLU A 353 1.64 34.63 -37.21
CA GLU A 353 0.72 34.56 -38.37
C GLU A 353 0.85 33.24 -39.17
N ALA A 354 2.07 32.67 -39.21
CA ALA A 354 2.36 31.41 -39.89
C ALA A 354 1.63 30.16 -39.33
N VAL A 355 1.17 30.21 -38.07
CA VAL A 355 0.47 29.10 -37.40
C VAL A 355 -1.02 29.41 -37.15
N GLN A 356 -1.50 30.57 -37.58
CA GLN A 356 -2.90 30.97 -37.45
C GLN A 356 -3.76 30.34 -38.56
N PRO A 357 -4.90 29.71 -38.24
CA PRO A 357 -5.79 29.18 -39.27
C PRO A 357 -6.41 30.30 -40.14
N PRO A 358 -6.86 29.99 -41.37
CA PRO A 358 -7.50 30.96 -42.26
C PRO A 358 -8.71 31.66 -41.62
N GLY A 359 -8.82 32.97 -41.78
CA GLY A 359 -9.93 33.76 -41.22
C GLY A 359 -9.73 34.24 -39.78
N THR A 360 -8.58 33.93 -39.18
CA THR A 360 -8.18 34.44 -37.86
C THR A 360 -8.02 35.97 -37.88
N ARG A 361 -8.48 36.65 -36.83
CA ARG A 361 -8.37 38.10 -36.66
C ARG A 361 -7.79 38.43 -35.28
N GLU A 362 -7.00 39.49 -35.19
CA GLU A 362 -6.54 40.01 -33.90
C GLU A 362 -7.71 40.48 -33.05
N ALA A 363 -7.68 40.13 -31.77
CA ALA A 363 -8.73 40.45 -30.80
C ALA A 363 -8.09 41.06 -29.55
N GLY A 364 -7.78 42.35 -29.62
CA GLY A 364 -7.01 43.08 -28.60
C GLY A 364 -5.52 42.80 -28.70
N ASP A 365 -4.78 43.11 -27.63
CA ASP A 365 -3.31 43.10 -27.63
C ASP A 365 -2.70 41.71 -27.27
N GLN A 366 -3.53 40.73 -26.90
CA GLN A 366 -3.10 39.46 -26.27
C GLN A 366 -3.83 38.21 -26.79
N ALA A 367 -4.60 38.28 -27.87
CA ALA A 367 -5.26 37.09 -28.39
C ALA A 367 -5.71 37.23 -29.84
N VAL A 368 -6.05 36.10 -30.44
CA VAL A 368 -6.65 36.04 -31.77
C VAL A 368 -8.00 35.33 -31.72
N GLN A 369 -8.86 35.62 -32.69
CA GLN A 369 -10.15 34.98 -32.88
C GLN A 369 -10.19 34.22 -34.19
N THR A 370 -10.38 32.91 -34.12
CA THR A 370 -10.51 32.02 -35.29
C THR A 370 -11.95 31.53 -35.40
N PRO A 371 -12.61 31.69 -36.56
CA PRO A 371 -13.94 31.12 -36.79
C PRO A 371 -13.92 29.59 -36.73
N ILE A 372 -14.86 29.00 -36.00
CA ILE A 372 -15.04 27.55 -35.93
C ILE A 372 -16.01 27.16 -37.05
N SER A 373 -15.55 26.32 -37.98
CA SER A 373 -16.39 25.83 -39.08
C SER A 373 -17.01 24.49 -38.70
N GLY A 374 -18.32 24.47 -38.40
CA GLY A 374 -19.00 23.26 -37.91
C GLY A 374 -18.67 22.97 -36.45
N ASN A 375 -18.15 21.77 -36.17
CA ASN A 375 -17.92 21.28 -34.81
C ASN A 375 -16.45 21.07 -34.44
N LYS A 376 -15.47 21.43 -35.29
CA LYS A 376 -14.06 21.13 -35.02
C LYS A 376 -13.14 22.24 -35.51
N VAL A 377 -12.10 22.51 -34.73
CA VAL A 377 -10.98 23.38 -35.12
C VAL A 377 -9.67 22.67 -34.79
N THR A 378 -8.71 22.76 -35.69
CA THR A 378 -7.40 22.12 -35.53
C THR A 378 -6.31 23.17 -35.69
N LEU A 379 -5.41 23.21 -34.71
CA LEU A 379 -4.23 24.06 -34.66
C LEU A 379 -3.00 23.17 -34.85
N SER A 380 -2.01 23.61 -35.62
CA SER A 380 -0.80 22.82 -35.90
C SER A 380 0.45 23.68 -35.73
N PHE A 381 1.46 23.11 -35.07
CA PHE A 381 2.70 23.80 -34.74
C PHE A 381 3.90 22.96 -35.19
N PRO A 382 4.86 23.53 -35.94
CA PRO A 382 6.12 22.85 -36.23
C PRO A 382 6.88 22.55 -34.93
N ALA A 383 7.62 21.45 -34.88
CA ALA A 383 8.39 21.08 -33.69
C ALA A 383 9.40 22.18 -33.28
N ASP A 384 10.04 22.80 -34.28
CA ASP A 384 10.86 23.99 -34.12
C ASP A 384 9.96 25.23 -33.97
N GLY A 385 9.91 25.81 -32.76
CA GLY A 385 9.02 26.91 -32.42
C GLY A 385 7.66 26.53 -31.82
N CYS A 386 7.43 25.25 -31.48
CA CYS A 386 6.19 24.83 -30.81
C CYS A 386 6.04 25.50 -29.43
N PRO A 387 4.88 26.14 -29.13
CA PRO A 387 4.61 26.73 -27.81
C PRO A 387 4.48 25.66 -26.72
N SER A 388 4.49 26.08 -25.45
CA SER A 388 4.31 25.14 -24.34
C SER A 388 2.85 24.68 -24.20
N LYS A 389 1.92 25.62 -24.37
CA LYS A 389 0.47 25.37 -24.33
C LYS A 389 -0.30 26.29 -25.27
N VAL A 390 -1.52 25.88 -25.62
CA VAL A 390 -2.56 26.75 -26.21
C VAL A 390 -3.58 27.05 -25.12
N VAL A 391 -3.96 28.31 -24.98
CA VAL A 391 -5.02 28.75 -24.06
C VAL A 391 -6.17 29.35 -24.85
N PHE A 392 -7.41 29.01 -24.51
CA PHE A 392 -8.56 29.48 -25.26
C PHE A 392 -9.88 29.55 -24.48
N VAL A 393 -10.83 30.30 -25.03
CA VAL A 393 -12.25 30.32 -24.65
C VAL A 393 -13.11 30.34 -25.92
N LEU A 394 -14.35 29.89 -25.82
CA LEU A 394 -15.27 29.89 -26.95
C LEU A 394 -16.24 31.07 -26.84
N LYS A 395 -16.48 31.77 -27.94
CA LYS A 395 -17.40 32.91 -28.01
C LYS A 395 -18.47 32.68 -29.07
N LYS A 396 -19.75 32.87 -28.73
CA LYS A 396 -20.87 32.86 -29.68
C LYS A 396 -21.82 34.03 -29.37
N GLY A 397 -21.90 35.01 -30.27
CA GLY A 397 -22.58 36.28 -29.98
C GLY A 397 -21.92 36.99 -28.79
N GLU A 398 -22.71 37.28 -27.75
CA GLU A 398 -22.23 37.89 -26.49
C GLU A 398 -21.89 36.84 -25.41
N THR A 399 -22.09 35.55 -25.69
CA THR A 399 -21.87 34.47 -24.71
C THR A 399 -20.46 33.92 -24.81
N TRP A 400 -19.81 33.74 -23.65
CA TRP A 400 -18.47 33.16 -23.50
C TRP A 400 -18.57 31.84 -22.74
N THR A 401 -17.92 30.80 -23.27
CA THR A 401 -17.87 29.47 -22.66
C THR A 401 -16.42 29.17 -22.26
N ASN A 402 -16.23 28.72 -21.02
CA ASN A 402 -14.93 28.46 -20.41
C ASN A 402 -14.99 27.18 -19.56
N ASN A 403 -13.85 26.75 -19.01
CA ASN A 403 -13.73 25.57 -18.18
C ASN A 403 -13.93 25.93 -16.69
N GLY A 404 -15.19 26.01 -16.24
CA GLY A 404 -15.51 26.15 -14.81
C GLY A 404 -14.99 27.43 -14.14
N GLY A 405 -14.84 28.53 -14.89
CA GLY A 405 -14.32 29.81 -14.39
C GLY A 405 -12.89 30.16 -14.84
N SER A 406 -12.18 29.25 -15.50
CA SER A 406 -10.88 29.48 -16.16
C SER A 406 -10.94 29.16 -17.66
N GLY A 407 -10.02 29.71 -18.46
CA GLY A 407 -9.89 29.32 -19.88
C GLY A 407 -9.45 27.86 -20.05
N TYR A 408 -9.75 27.26 -21.19
CA TYR A 408 -9.24 25.94 -21.56
C TYR A 408 -7.75 26.00 -21.85
N SER A 409 -7.02 24.93 -21.53
CA SER A 409 -5.59 24.80 -21.83
C SER A 409 -5.29 23.47 -22.51
N ALA A 410 -4.46 23.50 -23.55
CA ALA A 410 -3.95 22.31 -24.23
C ALA A 410 -2.41 22.32 -24.17
N PHE A 411 -1.81 21.45 -23.35
CA PHE A 411 -0.36 21.37 -23.20
C PHE A 411 0.26 20.60 -24.37
N LEU A 412 1.06 21.29 -25.17
CA LEU A 412 1.83 20.72 -26.28
C LEU A 412 3.17 20.16 -25.81
N LYS A 413 3.71 20.76 -24.75
CA LYS A 413 4.86 20.27 -24.00
C LYS A 413 4.41 20.09 -22.54
N PRO A 414 4.53 18.90 -21.95
CA PRO A 414 4.15 18.70 -20.55
C PRO A 414 5.00 19.62 -19.66
N PRO A 415 4.39 20.34 -18.72
CA PRO A 415 5.13 21.20 -17.79
C PRO A 415 5.97 20.33 -16.85
N GLY A 416 7.14 20.81 -16.47
CA GLY A 416 7.96 20.13 -15.47
C GLY A 416 7.27 20.15 -14.10
N VAL A 417 7.33 19.04 -13.37
CA VAL A 417 6.79 18.94 -12.00
C VAL A 417 7.38 20.04 -11.10
N ASP A 418 8.64 20.40 -11.32
CA ASP A 418 9.33 21.49 -10.60
C ASP A 418 8.63 22.85 -10.73
N GLU A 419 8.03 23.14 -11.88
CA GLU A 419 7.30 24.40 -12.12
C GLU A 419 6.01 24.43 -11.28
N LEU A 420 5.25 23.32 -11.30
CA LEU A 420 4.04 23.15 -10.49
C LEU A 420 4.36 23.19 -9.00
N HIS A 421 5.41 22.47 -8.60
CA HIS A 421 5.92 22.42 -7.23
C HIS A 421 6.29 23.82 -6.74
N SER A 422 7.09 24.55 -7.52
CA SER A 422 7.50 25.92 -7.18
C SER A 422 6.30 26.86 -7.03
N LYS A 423 5.30 26.73 -7.91
CA LYS A 423 4.07 27.53 -7.85
C LYS A 423 3.29 27.26 -6.56
N ILE A 424 3.11 26.00 -6.18
CA ILE A 424 2.41 25.61 -4.94
C ILE A 424 3.19 26.08 -3.71
N MET A 425 4.52 25.87 -3.68
CA MET A 425 5.37 26.30 -2.57
C MET A 425 5.34 27.82 -2.39
N ALA A 426 5.38 28.57 -3.50
CA ALA A 426 5.24 30.03 -3.46
C ALA A 426 3.88 30.42 -2.87
N ALA A 427 2.79 29.80 -3.29
CA ALA A 427 1.46 30.11 -2.77
C ALA A 427 1.32 29.81 -1.27
N GLU A 428 1.76 28.63 -0.82
CA GLU A 428 1.72 28.24 0.61
C GLU A 428 2.67 29.08 1.49
N GLY A 429 3.81 29.51 0.96
CA GLY A 429 4.81 30.26 1.72
C GLY A 429 4.57 31.77 1.76
N THR A 430 3.99 32.37 0.70
CA THR A 430 3.99 33.84 0.53
C THR A 430 2.63 34.50 0.72
N TYR A 431 1.52 33.79 0.56
CA TYR A 431 0.21 34.45 0.56
C TYR A 431 -0.24 34.77 1.98
N GLU A 432 -0.45 36.07 2.25
CA GLU A 432 -0.97 36.55 3.53
C GLU A 432 -2.42 36.12 3.78
N HIS A 433 -3.22 36.00 2.71
CA HIS A 433 -4.63 35.61 2.72
C HIS A 433 -4.79 34.29 1.97
N TRP A 434 -4.68 33.18 2.68
CA TRP A 434 -4.70 31.83 2.09
C TRP A 434 -5.77 30.97 2.74
N SER A 435 -6.48 30.16 1.96
CA SER A 435 -7.59 29.36 2.47
C SER A 435 -7.74 28.03 1.75
N LEU A 436 -8.49 27.09 2.33
CA LEU A 436 -8.86 25.85 1.66
C LEU A 436 -9.55 26.10 0.31
N PHE A 437 -10.38 27.13 0.20
CA PHE A 437 -11.01 27.52 -1.08
C PHE A 437 -9.97 28.01 -2.09
N SER A 438 -9.01 28.83 -1.66
CA SER A 438 -7.89 29.28 -2.51
C SER A 438 -7.06 28.11 -3.00
N ARG A 439 -6.81 27.12 -2.13
CA ARG A 439 -6.12 25.87 -2.50
C ARG A 439 -6.91 25.06 -3.52
N PHE A 440 -8.22 24.88 -3.33
CA PHE A 440 -9.03 24.12 -4.29
C PHE A 440 -9.10 24.80 -5.65
N ASN A 441 -9.26 26.12 -5.71
CA ASN A 441 -9.21 26.83 -6.99
C ASN A 441 -7.85 26.71 -7.66
N MET A 442 -6.77 26.78 -6.87
CA MET A 442 -5.43 26.62 -7.41
C MET A 442 -5.19 25.17 -7.87
N ALA A 443 -5.59 24.17 -7.09
CA ALA A 443 -5.53 22.76 -7.45
C ALA A 443 -6.30 22.52 -8.76
N LEU A 444 -7.52 23.05 -8.90
CA LEU A 444 -8.30 22.98 -10.13
C LEU A 444 -7.56 23.63 -11.31
N SER A 445 -6.92 24.79 -11.09
CA SER A 445 -6.16 25.50 -12.12
C SER A 445 -4.87 24.79 -12.57
N ILE A 446 -4.35 23.84 -11.79
CA ILE A 446 -3.11 23.12 -12.10
C ILE A 446 -3.33 21.63 -12.34
N LEU A 447 -4.55 21.11 -12.16
CA LEU A 447 -4.82 19.67 -12.20
C LEU A 447 -4.50 19.07 -13.58
N GLU A 448 -4.91 19.74 -14.65
CA GLU A 448 -4.58 19.33 -16.03
C GLU A 448 -3.07 19.35 -16.28
N ALA A 449 -2.36 20.32 -15.70
CA ALA A 449 -0.91 20.42 -15.80
C ALA A 449 -0.20 19.32 -14.99
N ALA A 450 -0.73 18.98 -13.82
CA ALA A 450 -0.25 17.91 -12.96
C ALA A 450 -0.45 16.53 -13.60
N ASP A 451 -1.61 16.30 -14.23
CA ASP A 451 -1.90 15.08 -14.99
C ASP A 451 -0.97 14.95 -16.21
N ALA A 452 -0.77 16.03 -16.97
CA ALA A 452 0.18 16.06 -18.09
C ALA A 452 1.64 15.82 -17.64
N ALA A 453 2.00 16.16 -16.40
CA ALA A 453 3.30 15.87 -15.81
C ALA A 453 3.42 14.42 -15.29
N GLY A 454 2.36 13.61 -15.39
CA GLY A 454 2.34 12.20 -15.03
C GLY A 454 2.20 11.93 -13.53
N ALA A 455 2.65 10.74 -13.11
CA ALA A 455 2.46 10.25 -11.74
C ALA A 455 3.06 11.18 -10.67
N GLU A 456 4.20 11.81 -10.96
CA GLU A 456 4.86 12.76 -10.06
C GLU A 456 4.03 14.05 -9.87
N GLY A 457 3.45 14.59 -10.93
CA GLY A 457 2.58 15.77 -10.85
C GLY A 457 1.31 15.47 -10.06
N MET A 458 0.68 14.32 -10.29
CA MET A 458 -0.49 13.89 -9.53
C MET A 458 -0.15 13.57 -8.06
N ALA A 459 1.02 12.98 -7.79
CA ALA A 459 1.50 12.74 -6.43
C ALA A 459 1.76 14.03 -5.65
N LEU A 460 2.25 15.09 -6.31
CA LEU A 460 2.39 16.41 -5.73
C LEU A 460 1.03 16.98 -5.27
N VAL A 461 0.02 16.97 -6.15
CA VAL A 461 -1.33 17.45 -5.82
C VAL A 461 -1.96 16.60 -4.72
N ALA A 462 -1.83 15.27 -4.80
CA ALA A 462 -2.33 14.34 -3.78
C ALA A 462 -1.68 14.60 -2.41
N THR A 463 -0.36 14.78 -2.37
CA THR A 463 0.38 15.10 -1.15
C THR A 463 -0.10 16.42 -0.55
N TRP A 464 -0.27 17.44 -1.39
CA TRP A 464 -0.73 18.76 -0.97
C TRP A 464 -2.13 18.72 -0.34
N LEU A 465 -3.09 18.05 -1.00
CA LEU A 465 -4.45 17.89 -0.50
C LEU A 465 -4.49 16.98 0.74
N ARG A 466 -3.62 15.97 0.83
CA ARG A 466 -3.53 15.08 1.99
C ARG A 466 -3.00 15.80 3.22
N LEU A 467 -1.97 16.63 3.09
CA LEU A 467 -1.49 17.49 4.18
C LEU A 467 -2.56 18.49 4.63
N SER A 468 -3.35 19.00 3.69
CA SER A 468 -4.50 19.86 4.01
C SER A 468 -5.59 19.10 4.79
N THR A 469 -5.96 17.89 4.37
CA THR A 469 -6.95 17.06 5.09
C THR A 469 -6.47 16.62 6.47
N MET A 470 -5.16 16.37 6.64
CA MET A 470 -4.52 16.11 7.94
C MET A 470 -4.39 17.36 8.82
N ARG A 471 -4.83 18.53 8.34
CA ARG A 471 -4.73 19.84 9.00
C ARG A 471 -3.29 20.25 9.35
N GLN A 472 -2.33 19.77 8.56
CA GLN A 472 -0.94 20.21 8.64
C GLN A 472 -0.70 21.51 7.86
N LEU A 473 -1.66 21.91 7.02
CA LEU A 473 -1.72 23.20 6.35
C LEU A 473 -2.91 24.02 6.86
N ASP A 474 -2.70 25.32 7.10
CA ASP A 474 -3.72 26.22 7.64
C ASP A 474 -4.96 26.29 6.74
N TRP A 475 -6.13 25.82 7.17
CA TRP A 475 -7.35 25.98 6.36
C TRP A 475 -7.74 27.43 6.14
N TYR A 476 -7.39 28.32 7.07
CA TYR A 476 -7.64 29.75 7.00
C TYR A 476 -6.45 30.52 7.54
N ARG A 477 -5.77 31.26 6.67
CA ARG A 477 -4.73 32.22 7.00
C ARG A 477 -5.24 33.60 6.64
N LYS A 478 -5.69 34.35 7.66
CA LYS A 478 -6.22 35.72 7.54
C LYS A 478 -7.29 35.91 6.43
N ALA A 479 -7.97 34.84 6.04
CA ALA A 479 -8.99 34.84 5.01
C ALA A 479 -10.24 34.12 5.54
N ASN A 480 -11.38 34.82 5.56
CA ASN A 480 -12.70 34.24 5.81
C ASN A 480 -13.46 34.20 4.49
N TYR A 481 -13.99 33.04 4.09
CA TYR A 481 -14.91 32.97 2.95
C TYR A 481 -16.36 33.04 3.43
N GLN A 482 -17.15 33.86 2.74
CA GLN A 482 -18.60 33.92 2.90
C GLN A 482 -19.26 32.83 2.06
N GLY A 483 -20.04 31.96 2.68
CA GLY A 483 -20.87 30.99 1.95
C GLY A 483 -21.88 31.72 1.09
N LYS A 484 -21.64 31.93 -0.21
CA LYS A 484 -22.58 32.71 -1.03
C LYS A 484 -23.82 31.92 -1.46
N ASP A 485 -23.74 30.60 -1.60
CA ASP A 485 -24.93 29.76 -1.86
C ASP A 485 -25.73 29.50 -0.58
N ILE A 486 -25.01 29.22 0.52
CA ILE A 486 -25.56 29.12 1.86
C ILE A 486 -26.14 30.47 2.31
N ALA A 487 -25.46 31.59 2.06
CA ALA A 487 -25.96 32.93 2.36
C ALA A 487 -26.99 33.43 1.35
N HIS A 488 -27.05 32.96 0.10
CA HIS A 488 -28.16 33.31 -0.81
C HIS A 488 -29.43 32.59 -0.38
N VAL A 489 -29.36 31.31 -0.04
CA VAL A 489 -30.48 30.53 0.52
C VAL A 489 -30.83 31.02 1.93
N GLN A 490 -29.85 31.29 2.80
CA GLN A 490 -30.08 31.84 4.14
C GLN A 490 -30.54 33.30 4.10
N LYS A 491 -30.07 34.14 3.17
CA LYS A 491 -30.58 35.50 2.98
C LYS A 491 -31.99 35.47 2.42
N GLN A 492 -32.30 34.62 1.44
CA GLN A 492 -33.68 34.48 0.96
C GLN A 492 -34.62 33.88 2.02
N LEU A 493 -34.13 32.91 2.82
CA LEU A 493 -34.88 32.30 3.91
C LEU A 493 -35.07 33.30 5.06
N ALA A 494 -34.01 33.96 5.52
CA ALA A 494 -34.05 34.99 6.56
C ALA A 494 -34.86 36.21 6.11
N GLN A 495 -34.79 36.63 4.83
CA GLN A 495 -35.59 37.73 4.29
C GLN A 495 -37.07 37.33 4.19
N ARG A 496 -37.40 36.09 3.80
CA ARG A 496 -38.79 35.58 3.85
C ARG A 496 -39.30 35.34 5.27
N MET A 497 -38.42 35.04 6.23
CA MET A 497 -38.76 34.88 7.65
C MET A 497 -38.92 36.23 8.37
N ALA A 498 -38.13 37.23 7.98
CA ALA A 498 -38.23 38.62 8.44
C ALA A 498 -39.44 39.35 7.82
N GLU A 499 -39.75 39.14 6.54
CA GLU A 499 -40.99 39.61 5.89
C GLU A 499 -42.26 38.98 6.50
N LYS A 500 -42.12 37.85 7.23
CA LYS A 500 -43.20 37.18 7.96
C LYS A 500 -43.11 37.30 9.50
N GLY A 501 -42.22 38.14 10.03
CA GLY A 501 -42.21 38.53 11.45
C GLY A 501 -41.93 37.41 12.46
N ILE A 502 -41.09 36.42 12.13
CA ILE A 502 -40.76 35.33 13.06
C ILE A 502 -39.33 35.50 13.61
N GLU A 503 -39.20 36.10 14.79
CA GLU A 503 -37.92 36.20 15.53
C GLU A 503 -37.62 34.89 16.28
N CYS A 504 -37.02 33.90 15.60
CA CYS A 504 -36.56 32.66 16.23
C CYS A 504 -35.09 32.75 16.66
N HIS A 505 -34.86 33.07 17.93
CA HIS A 505 -33.52 33.25 18.50
C HIS A 505 -32.65 31.97 18.43
N PHE A 506 -33.26 30.78 18.46
CA PHE A 506 -32.54 29.51 18.24
C PHE A 506 -31.98 29.40 16.82
N LEU A 507 -32.81 29.71 15.81
CA LEU A 507 -32.37 29.69 14.42
C LEU A 507 -31.32 30.77 14.16
N GLU A 508 -31.42 31.91 14.83
CA GLU A 508 -30.40 32.97 14.77
C GLU A 508 -29.05 32.50 15.37
N GLN A 509 -29.04 31.94 16.58
CA GLN A 509 -27.82 31.44 17.22
C GLN A 509 -27.19 30.28 16.44
N TRP A 510 -28.01 29.34 15.96
CA TRP A 510 -27.51 28.25 15.12
C TRP A 510 -27.00 28.76 13.77
N HIS A 511 -27.66 29.74 13.16
CA HIS A 511 -27.17 30.43 11.96
C HIS A 511 -25.84 31.16 12.20
N GLN A 512 -25.65 31.81 13.35
CA GLN A 512 -24.38 32.43 13.73
C GLN A 512 -23.24 31.40 13.88
N LYS A 513 -23.52 30.21 14.46
CA LYS A 513 -22.56 29.09 14.48
C LYS A 513 -22.14 28.69 13.06
N LEU A 514 -23.11 28.54 12.16
CA LEU A 514 -22.89 28.09 10.78
C LEU A 514 -22.05 29.07 9.95
N HIS A 515 -22.08 30.38 10.24
CA HIS A 515 -21.26 31.40 9.55
C HIS A 515 -19.75 31.27 9.80
N GLN A 516 -19.35 30.60 10.89
CA GLN A 516 -17.94 30.44 11.24
C GLN A 516 -17.43 29.02 11.02
N ASN A 517 -18.23 28.00 11.34
CA ASN A 517 -17.83 26.61 11.17
C ASN A 517 -19.06 25.69 11.05
N THR A 518 -19.22 25.04 9.90
CA THR A 518 -20.20 23.95 9.72
C THR A 518 -19.55 22.62 10.09
N THR A 519 -20.18 21.85 10.97
CA THR A 519 -19.63 20.60 11.53
C THR A 519 -20.64 19.45 11.37
N PRO A 520 -20.22 18.17 11.41
CA PRO A 520 -21.14 17.04 11.27
C PRO A 520 -22.29 17.05 12.29
N GLU A 521 -22.09 17.65 13.48
CA GLU A 521 -23.15 17.82 14.49
C GLU A 521 -24.32 18.67 13.99
N ASP A 522 -24.13 19.54 12.99
CA ASP A 522 -25.19 20.35 12.40
C ASP A 522 -26.25 19.50 11.68
N ILE A 523 -25.90 18.30 11.22
CA ILE A 523 -26.86 17.31 10.70
C ILE A 523 -27.85 16.94 11.82
N HIS A 524 -27.33 16.64 13.01
CA HIS A 524 -28.13 16.18 14.14
C HIS A 524 -28.93 17.32 14.78
N ILE A 525 -28.40 18.55 14.82
CA ILE A 525 -29.17 19.75 15.22
C ILE A 525 -30.35 19.98 14.26
N CYS A 526 -30.14 19.79 12.95
CA CYS A 526 -31.20 19.91 11.96
C CYS A 526 -32.25 18.79 12.09
N GLU A 527 -31.84 17.55 12.30
CA GLU A 527 -32.74 16.40 12.54
C GLU A 527 -33.59 16.60 13.81
N ALA A 528 -32.95 17.03 14.90
CA ALA A 528 -33.63 17.36 16.16
C ALA A 528 -34.65 18.48 15.97
N TYR A 529 -34.29 19.53 15.22
CA TYR A 529 -35.21 20.62 14.94
C TYR A 529 -36.39 20.16 14.07
N ILE A 530 -36.17 19.33 13.05
CA ILE A 530 -37.26 18.74 12.25
C ILE A 530 -38.20 17.89 13.11
N ALA A 531 -37.65 17.08 14.02
CA ALA A 531 -38.45 16.29 14.96
C ALA A 531 -39.31 17.18 15.87
N TYR A 532 -38.73 18.28 16.37
CA TYR A 532 -39.45 19.29 17.12
C TYR A 532 -40.54 19.98 16.29
N LEU A 533 -40.25 20.35 15.04
CA LEU A 533 -41.22 20.96 14.12
C LEU A 533 -42.41 20.03 13.81
N HIS A 534 -42.22 18.72 13.88
CA HIS A 534 -43.29 17.73 13.69
C HIS A 534 -44.16 17.52 14.94
N THR A 535 -43.58 17.65 16.13
CA THR A 535 -44.19 17.17 17.38
C THR A 535 -44.52 18.27 18.37
N ASN A 536 -43.95 19.48 18.20
CA ASN A 536 -43.92 20.54 19.20
C ASN A 536 -43.38 20.09 20.58
N SER A 537 -42.60 19.00 20.61
CA SER A 537 -42.13 18.37 21.83
C SER A 537 -40.63 18.61 21.99
N MET A 538 -40.27 19.37 23.03
CA MET A 538 -38.86 19.60 23.35
C MET A 538 -38.16 18.29 23.79
N ASP A 539 -38.91 17.32 24.30
CA ASP A 539 -38.38 15.99 24.63
C ASP A 539 -37.94 15.25 23.37
N ASP A 540 -38.68 15.38 22.27
CA ASP A 540 -38.29 14.80 20.97
C ASP A 540 -37.10 15.53 20.35
N PHE A 541 -36.99 16.86 20.54
CA PHE A 541 -35.79 17.60 20.15
C PHE A 541 -34.55 17.03 20.83
N TRP A 542 -34.56 16.94 22.16
CA TRP A 542 -33.42 16.46 22.94
C TRP A 542 -33.14 14.98 22.73
N ARG A 543 -34.20 14.16 22.63
CA ARG A 543 -34.07 12.73 22.33
C ARG A 543 -33.39 12.51 20.99
N VAL A 544 -33.87 13.14 19.92
CA VAL A 544 -33.27 12.98 18.59
C VAL A 544 -31.86 13.54 18.55
N LEU A 545 -31.61 14.68 19.20
CA LEU A 545 -30.27 15.27 19.26
C LEU A 545 -29.27 14.36 19.99
N TRP A 546 -29.70 13.70 21.06
CA TRP A 546 -28.88 12.79 21.85
C TRP A 546 -28.72 11.41 21.18
N ASP A 547 -29.81 10.81 20.72
CA ASP A 547 -29.81 9.48 20.10
C ASP A 547 -28.99 9.47 18.80
N ASN A 548 -29.08 10.55 18.01
CA ASN A 548 -28.38 10.63 16.73
C ASN A 548 -26.99 11.28 16.85
N GLY A 549 -26.81 12.28 17.72
CA GLY A 549 -25.59 13.09 17.77
C GLY A 549 -24.82 13.08 19.08
N GLN A 550 -25.35 12.45 20.14
CA GLN A 550 -24.78 12.48 21.51
C GLN A 550 -24.46 13.91 22.01
N VAL A 551 -25.19 14.92 21.52
CA VAL A 551 -24.97 16.32 21.89
C VAL A 551 -25.87 16.68 23.08
N SER A 552 -25.27 16.96 24.23
CA SER A 552 -26.01 17.40 25.42
C SER A 552 -26.36 18.88 25.37
N ARG A 553 -27.28 19.30 26.25
CA ARG A 553 -27.64 20.72 26.40
C ARG A 553 -26.46 21.57 26.85
N GLU A 554 -25.63 21.02 27.72
CA GLU A 554 -24.39 21.65 28.19
C GLU A 554 -23.42 21.83 27.02
N ALA A 555 -23.28 20.80 26.17
CA ALA A 555 -22.43 20.85 24.99
C ALA A 555 -22.85 21.95 23.98
N LEU A 556 -24.15 22.13 23.72
CA LEU A 556 -24.67 23.24 22.90
C LEU A 556 -24.37 24.62 23.51
N SER A 557 -24.46 24.72 24.84
CA SER A 557 -24.22 25.98 25.56
C SER A 557 -22.74 26.32 25.74
N SER A 558 -21.84 25.34 25.64
CA SER A 558 -20.38 25.51 25.73
C SER A 558 -19.69 25.66 24.39
N MET A 559 -20.43 25.70 23.28
CA MET A 559 -19.84 25.92 21.94
C MET A 559 -19.25 27.33 21.82
N THR A 560 -18.30 27.49 20.91
CA THR A 560 -17.67 28.78 20.59
C THR A 560 -18.71 29.86 20.26
N HIS A 561 -19.84 29.46 19.66
CA HIS A 561 -21.08 30.23 19.56
C HIS A 561 -22.20 29.47 20.29
N PRO A 562 -22.53 29.84 21.54
CA PRO A 562 -23.51 29.12 22.36
C PRO A 562 -24.90 29.14 21.75
N ILE A 563 -25.49 27.95 21.58
CA ILE A 563 -26.91 27.80 21.26
C ILE A 563 -27.65 27.57 22.58
N THR A 564 -28.23 28.64 23.11
CA THR A 564 -28.91 28.70 24.41
C THR A 564 -30.41 28.95 24.28
N ALA A 565 -30.86 29.49 23.15
CA ALA A 565 -32.26 29.76 22.87
C ALA A 565 -33.02 28.48 22.52
N GLN A 566 -34.29 28.42 22.92
CA GLN A 566 -35.15 27.29 22.57
C GLN A 566 -35.72 27.43 21.15
N PRO A 567 -35.86 26.31 20.41
CA PRO A 567 -36.49 26.32 19.10
C PRO A 567 -37.96 26.77 19.15
N LEU A 568 -38.38 27.61 18.22
CA LEU A 568 -39.80 27.92 18.00
C LEU A 568 -40.45 26.88 17.11
N HIS A 569 -41.67 26.47 17.44
CA HIS A 569 -42.43 25.49 16.68
C HIS A 569 -43.05 26.14 15.44
N LEU A 570 -42.40 25.92 14.30
CA LEU A 570 -42.67 26.55 13.01
C LEU A 570 -42.89 25.47 11.94
N PRO A 571 -43.98 24.68 12.00
CA PRO A 571 -44.20 23.51 11.15
C PRO A 571 -44.17 23.83 9.64
N GLN A 572 -44.45 25.07 9.25
CA GLN A 572 -44.31 25.55 7.87
C GLN A 572 -42.88 25.48 7.31
N LEU A 573 -41.86 25.38 8.18
CA LEU A 573 -40.45 25.26 7.77
C LEU A 573 -40.02 23.82 7.49
N ILE A 574 -40.85 22.80 7.78
CA ILE A 574 -40.48 21.39 7.61
C ILE A 574 -39.95 21.07 6.20
N PRO A 575 -40.59 21.49 5.08
CA PRO A 575 -40.08 21.20 3.75
C PRO A 575 -38.70 21.83 3.48
N SER A 576 -38.50 23.08 3.93
CA SER A 576 -37.23 23.80 3.79
C SER A 576 -36.13 23.21 4.66
N MET A 577 -36.45 22.79 5.89
CA MET A 577 -35.48 22.15 6.79
C MET A 577 -35.11 20.75 6.31
N LYS A 578 -36.02 19.99 5.69
CA LYS A 578 -35.68 18.71 5.04
C LYS A 578 -34.74 18.88 3.86
N HIS A 579 -34.97 19.90 3.02
CA HIS A 579 -34.05 20.23 1.93
C HIS A 579 -32.69 20.70 2.47
N TYR A 580 -32.67 21.49 3.54
CA TYR A 580 -31.45 21.94 4.18
C TYR A 580 -30.66 20.79 4.84
N LEU A 581 -31.33 19.83 5.48
CA LEU A 581 -30.72 18.61 6.00
C LEU A 581 -30.05 17.80 4.89
N TRP A 582 -30.69 17.71 3.72
CA TRP A 582 -30.11 17.06 2.55
C TRP A 582 -28.80 17.75 2.12
N ILE A 583 -28.77 19.09 2.08
CA ILE A 583 -27.54 19.86 1.79
C ILE A 583 -26.44 19.55 2.82
N LEU A 584 -26.76 19.60 4.12
CA LEU A 584 -25.82 19.32 5.21
C LEU A 584 -25.24 17.91 5.13
N LYS A 585 -26.09 16.90 4.90
CA LYS A 585 -25.64 15.52 4.69
C LYS A 585 -24.69 15.46 3.49
N THR A 586 -25.11 15.97 2.33
CA THR A 586 -24.31 15.95 1.09
C THR A 586 -22.96 16.67 1.23
N THR A 587 -22.89 17.74 2.03
CA THR A 587 -21.65 18.53 2.26
C THR A 587 -20.69 17.83 3.23
N HIS A 588 -21.17 16.97 4.12
CA HIS A 588 -20.37 16.26 5.12
C HIS A 588 -20.18 14.75 4.85
N SER A 589 -20.85 14.17 3.83
CA SER A 589 -20.92 12.72 3.60
C SER A 589 -20.33 12.24 2.27
N GLY A 590 -19.25 12.86 1.79
CA GLY A 590 -18.61 12.52 0.50
C GLY A 590 -18.04 11.10 0.37
N ALA A 591 -18.04 10.31 1.45
CA ALA A 591 -17.56 8.91 1.49
C ALA A 591 -18.62 7.92 2.01
N ASP A 592 -19.89 8.34 2.14
CA ASP A 592 -20.96 7.47 2.59
C ASP A 592 -21.51 6.64 1.41
N MET A 593 -21.39 5.31 1.50
CA MET A 593 -21.84 4.39 0.47
C MET A 593 -23.35 4.49 0.19
N ASP A 594 -24.16 4.85 1.19
CA ASP A 594 -25.60 5.07 1.02
C ASP A 594 -25.88 6.29 0.12
N VAL A 595 -25.13 7.37 0.36
CA VAL A 595 -25.27 8.62 -0.39
C VAL A 595 -24.70 8.48 -1.79
N ALA A 596 -23.52 7.87 -1.92
CA ALA A 596 -22.90 7.61 -3.21
C ALA A 596 -23.79 6.73 -4.11
N LEU A 597 -24.44 5.70 -3.55
CA LEU A 597 -25.39 4.88 -4.30
C LEU A 597 -26.59 5.69 -4.78
N GLU A 598 -27.22 6.47 -3.91
CA GLU A 598 -28.43 7.21 -4.28
C GLU A 598 -28.14 8.23 -5.40
N MET A 599 -26.97 8.87 -5.37
CA MET A 599 -26.52 9.78 -6.45
C MET A 599 -26.20 9.03 -7.74
N ALA A 600 -25.56 7.86 -7.64
CA ALA A 600 -25.21 7.06 -8.81
C ALA A 600 -26.40 6.29 -9.41
N ARG A 601 -27.52 6.14 -8.70
CA ARG A 601 -28.63 5.22 -9.02
C ARG A 601 -29.19 5.39 -10.43
N GLY A 602 -29.26 6.63 -10.94
CA GLY A 602 -29.72 6.93 -12.30
C GLY A 602 -28.75 6.50 -13.41
N HIS A 603 -27.52 6.14 -13.07
CA HIS A 603 -26.46 5.73 -13.98
C HIS A 603 -26.20 4.21 -13.99
N LEU A 604 -26.75 3.46 -13.03
CA LEU A 604 -26.52 2.02 -12.87
C LEU A 604 -27.58 1.20 -13.59
N ASP A 605 -27.21 0.02 -14.08
CA ASP A 605 -28.20 -0.97 -14.51
C ASP A 605 -28.93 -1.61 -13.32
N GLY A 606 -30.07 -2.25 -13.59
CA GLY A 606 -30.93 -2.81 -12.53
C GLY A 606 -30.26 -3.93 -11.72
N GLU A 607 -29.30 -4.65 -12.30
CA GLU A 607 -28.58 -5.73 -11.62
C GLU A 607 -27.50 -5.17 -10.69
N LEU A 608 -26.73 -4.18 -11.14
CA LEU A 608 -25.71 -3.50 -10.36
C LEU A 608 -26.32 -2.73 -9.19
N ALA A 609 -27.43 -2.03 -9.42
CA ALA A 609 -28.19 -1.37 -8.36
C ALA A 609 -28.70 -2.39 -7.31
N TRP A 610 -29.10 -3.59 -7.74
CA TRP A 610 -29.50 -4.67 -6.82
C TRP A 610 -28.32 -5.22 -6.02
N ILE A 611 -27.17 -5.49 -6.66
CA ILE A 611 -25.97 -5.99 -5.98
C ILE A 611 -25.56 -5.03 -4.85
N ILE A 612 -25.51 -3.73 -5.14
CA ILE A 612 -25.10 -2.73 -4.13
C ILE A 612 -26.18 -2.56 -3.06
N GLY A 613 -27.46 -2.60 -3.44
CA GLY A 613 -28.56 -2.61 -2.47
C GLY A 613 -28.48 -3.80 -1.50
N ASP A 614 -28.10 -4.98 -2.00
CA ASP A 614 -27.95 -6.19 -1.21
C ASP A 614 -26.72 -6.13 -0.28
N ILE A 615 -25.63 -5.51 -0.72
CA ILE A 615 -24.47 -5.17 0.15
C ILE A 615 -24.92 -4.26 1.30
N LEU A 616 -25.68 -3.21 1.00
CA LEU A 616 -26.15 -2.24 2.01
C LEU A 616 -27.14 -2.84 3.01
N ALA A 617 -27.96 -3.78 2.58
CA ALA A 617 -28.91 -4.50 3.44
C ALA A 617 -28.19 -5.51 4.37
N ASN A 618 -27.04 -6.04 3.96
CA ASN A 618 -26.36 -7.15 4.62
C ASN A 618 -24.91 -6.82 5.01
N ARG A 619 -24.64 -5.58 5.44
CA ARG A 619 -23.30 -5.02 5.72
C ARG A 619 -22.34 -5.88 6.54
N THR A 620 -22.85 -6.73 7.42
CA THR A 620 -22.03 -7.58 8.31
C THR A 620 -21.91 -9.02 7.83
N ALA A 621 -22.49 -9.36 6.67
CA ALA A 621 -22.45 -10.71 6.15
C ALA A 621 -21.06 -11.04 5.58
N TRP A 622 -20.62 -12.27 5.81
CA TRP A 622 -19.28 -12.75 5.44
C TRP A 622 -19.01 -12.71 3.93
N TRP A 623 -20.05 -12.76 3.09
CA TRP A 623 -19.96 -12.77 1.63
C TRP A 623 -19.87 -11.36 1.02
N VAL A 624 -20.04 -10.30 1.81
CA VAL A 624 -20.06 -8.90 1.33
C VAL A 624 -18.78 -8.51 0.57
N PRO A 625 -17.56 -8.81 1.07
CA PRO A 625 -16.33 -8.50 0.33
C PRO A 625 -16.34 -9.03 -1.10
N GLY A 626 -16.84 -10.26 -1.31
CA GLY A 626 -16.95 -10.88 -2.62
C GLY A 626 -17.87 -10.10 -3.57
N LYS A 627 -19.04 -9.68 -3.07
CA LYS A 627 -19.99 -8.87 -3.87
C LYS A 627 -19.47 -7.46 -4.14
N ILE A 628 -18.67 -6.88 -3.24
CA ILE A 628 -18.03 -5.59 -3.51
C ILE A 628 -17.10 -5.72 -4.72
N VAL A 629 -16.20 -6.71 -4.74
CA VAL A 629 -15.29 -6.92 -5.88
C VAL A 629 -16.06 -7.17 -7.17
N GLN A 630 -17.15 -7.95 -7.13
CA GLN A 630 -18.05 -8.14 -8.26
C GLN A 630 -18.68 -6.82 -8.75
N ALA A 631 -19.19 -6.00 -7.82
CA ALA A 631 -19.78 -4.70 -8.14
C ALA A 631 -18.74 -3.76 -8.76
N ARG A 632 -17.52 -3.73 -8.21
CA ARG A 632 -16.42 -2.91 -8.70
C ARG A 632 -15.95 -3.29 -10.09
N HIS A 633 -15.80 -4.59 -10.40
CA HIS A 633 -15.53 -5.06 -11.77
C HIS A 633 -16.60 -4.62 -12.76
N ARG A 634 -17.87 -4.60 -12.33
CA ARG A 634 -18.96 -4.08 -13.16
C ARG A 634 -18.94 -2.56 -13.27
N LEU A 635 -18.62 -1.84 -12.20
CA LEU A 635 -18.51 -0.37 -12.17
C LEU A 635 -17.35 0.11 -13.04
N LYS A 636 -16.27 -0.68 -13.18
CA LYS A 636 -15.12 -0.40 -14.03
C LYS A 636 -15.53 0.04 -15.43
N GLN A 637 -16.47 -0.68 -16.05
CA GLN A 637 -16.93 -0.33 -17.39
C GLN A 637 -17.70 1.00 -17.47
N TYR A 638 -18.19 1.54 -16.35
CA TYR A 638 -18.94 2.79 -16.30
C TYR A 638 -18.01 3.96 -16.05
N TRP A 639 -17.06 3.81 -15.11
CA TRP A 639 -16.15 4.89 -14.77
C TRP A 639 -14.94 5.00 -15.72
N GLN A 640 -14.61 3.94 -16.47
CA GLN A 640 -13.62 4.01 -17.56
C GLN A 640 -14.18 4.57 -18.87
N ARG A 641 -15.50 4.81 -18.96
CA ARG A 641 -16.08 5.43 -20.17
C ARG A 641 -15.69 6.90 -20.24
N GLU A 642 -15.47 7.36 -21.46
CA GLU A 642 -15.34 8.78 -21.75
C GLU A 642 -16.60 9.53 -21.26
N GLY A 643 -16.42 10.55 -20.40
CA GLY A 643 -17.53 11.28 -19.77
C GLY A 643 -18.19 10.55 -18.58
N ALA A 644 -17.45 9.68 -17.89
CA ALA A 644 -17.92 8.98 -16.71
C ALA A 644 -18.52 9.93 -15.65
N SER A 645 -19.68 9.54 -15.10
CA SER A 645 -20.32 10.30 -14.02
C SER A 645 -19.44 10.29 -12.77
N ARG A 646 -19.16 11.48 -12.25
CA ARG A 646 -18.50 11.69 -10.95
C ARG A 646 -19.11 10.82 -9.86
N ASP A 647 -20.43 10.68 -9.85
CA ASP A 647 -21.13 9.96 -8.78
C ASP A 647 -20.87 8.44 -8.83
N VAL A 648 -20.63 7.90 -10.02
CA VAL A 648 -20.22 6.50 -10.22
C VAL A 648 -18.78 6.27 -9.75
N LEU A 649 -17.88 7.23 -9.99
CA LEU A 649 -16.50 7.20 -9.48
C LEU A 649 -16.46 7.24 -7.94
N LEU A 650 -17.22 8.15 -7.34
CA LEU A 650 -17.32 8.26 -5.87
C LEU A 650 -17.90 6.99 -5.25
N LEU A 651 -18.86 6.34 -5.91
CA LEU A 651 -19.40 5.05 -5.49
C LEU A 651 -18.35 3.94 -5.53
N ASP A 652 -17.51 3.85 -6.57
CA ASP A 652 -16.41 2.87 -6.62
C ASP A 652 -15.40 3.09 -5.48
N ILE A 653 -15.02 4.35 -5.22
CA ILE A 653 -14.12 4.72 -4.12
C ILE A 653 -14.72 4.36 -2.75
N ALA A 654 -16.02 4.62 -2.56
CA ALA A 654 -16.73 4.27 -1.34
C ALA A 654 -16.78 2.74 -1.13
N LEU A 655 -17.02 1.98 -2.20
CA LEU A 655 -17.02 0.52 -2.18
C LEU A 655 -15.63 -0.04 -1.85
N ASP A 656 -14.56 0.49 -2.44
CA ASP A 656 -13.18 0.09 -2.16
C ASP A 656 -12.77 0.36 -0.71
N SER A 657 -13.13 1.54 -0.20
CA SER A 657 -12.91 1.92 1.19
C SER A 657 -13.67 1.01 2.14
N TYR A 658 -14.90 0.62 1.79
CA TYR A 658 -15.71 -0.29 2.58
C TYR A 658 -15.19 -1.74 2.53
N PHE A 659 -14.68 -2.18 1.38
CA PHE A 659 -14.02 -3.48 1.23
C PHE A 659 -12.87 -3.63 2.23
N ARG A 660 -11.98 -2.61 2.32
CA ARG A 660 -10.90 -2.58 3.31
C ARG A 660 -11.42 -2.77 4.73
N LEU A 661 -12.44 -2.01 5.12
CA LEU A 661 -13.04 -2.09 6.46
C LEU A 661 -13.59 -3.49 6.78
N CYS A 662 -14.19 -4.17 5.80
CA CYS A 662 -14.66 -5.54 5.97
C CYS A 662 -13.51 -6.52 6.23
N VAL A 663 -12.42 -6.42 5.46
CA VAL A 663 -11.25 -7.30 5.63
C VAL A 663 -10.56 -7.03 6.97
N GLU A 664 -10.40 -5.76 7.37
CA GLU A 664 -9.79 -5.37 8.67
C GLU A 664 -10.57 -5.87 9.89
N ARG A 665 -11.90 -5.97 9.79
CA ARG A 665 -12.77 -6.46 10.88
C ARG A 665 -12.79 -7.99 11.01
N THR A 666 -12.21 -8.70 10.05
CA THR A 666 -12.24 -10.16 10.03
C THR A 666 -11.25 -10.72 11.05
N ASP A 667 -11.70 -11.63 11.92
CA ASP A 667 -10.82 -12.35 12.85
C ASP A 667 -10.03 -13.43 12.10
N LEU A 668 -8.88 -13.03 11.55
CA LEU A 668 -7.99 -13.90 10.76
C LEU A 668 -7.50 -15.13 11.53
N GLY A 669 -7.42 -15.06 12.87
CA GLY A 669 -6.97 -16.18 13.69
C GLY A 669 -7.96 -17.34 13.72
N SER A 670 -9.24 -17.03 13.52
CA SER A 670 -10.32 -18.03 13.49
C SER A 670 -10.49 -18.72 12.13
N LEU A 671 -9.88 -18.18 11.07
CA LEU A 671 -10.07 -18.65 9.70
C LEU A 671 -9.31 -19.96 9.40
N SER A 672 -9.93 -20.79 8.57
CA SER A 672 -9.23 -21.92 7.96
C SER A 672 -8.19 -21.42 6.96
N GLY A 673 -7.26 -22.30 6.56
CA GLY A 673 -6.29 -21.94 5.52
C GLY A 673 -6.96 -21.63 4.18
N ASP A 674 -8.05 -22.34 3.83
CA ASP A 674 -8.78 -22.13 2.59
C ASP A 674 -9.52 -20.79 2.56
N ASP A 675 -10.05 -20.37 3.71
CA ASP A 675 -10.68 -19.05 3.84
C ASP A 675 -9.65 -17.93 3.69
N LEU A 676 -8.45 -18.09 4.28
CA LEU A 676 -7.35 -17.13 4.11
C LEU A 676 -6.91 -17.02 2.65
N ILE A 677 -6.77 -18.15 1.95
CA ILE A 677 -6.43 -18.15 0.51
C ILE A 677 -7.51 -17.45 -0.31
N SER A 678 -8.78 -17.71 0.01
CA SER A 678 -9.92 -17.05 -0.65
C SER A 678 -9.88 -15.53 -0.45
N LEU A 679 -9.53 -15.06 0.75
CA LEU A 679 -9.34 -13.64 1.02
C LEU A 679 -8.10 -13.06 0.32
N VAL A 680 -6.99 -13.79 0.24
CA VAL A 680 -5.79 -13.36 -0.52
C VAL A 680 -6.15 -13.13 -1.98
N ILE A 681 -6.83 -14.10 -2.62
CA ILE A 681 -7.31 -13.97 -4.00
C ILE A 681 -8.23 -12.77 -4.12
N LEU A 682 -9.16 -12.59 -3.17
CA LEU A 682 -10.14 -11.51 -3.22
C LEU A 682 -9.51 -10.11 -3.08
N VAL A 683 -8.49 -9.96 -2.23
CA VAL A 683 -7.75 -8.69 -2.08
C VAL A 683 -6.95 -8.38 -3.35
N LEU A 684 -6.29 -9.38 -3.93
CA LEU A 684 -5.59 -9.24 -5.22
C LEU A 684 -6.58 -8.91 -6.36
N ASP A 685 -7.75 -9.53 -6.38
CA ASP A 685 -8.80 -9.29 -7.38
C ASP A 685 -9.37 -7.87 -7.25
N ASN A 686 -9.62 -7.41 -6.01
CA ASN A 686 -10.01 -6.03 -5.74
C ASN A 686 -8.95 -5.04 -6.25
N ALA A 687 -7.67 -5.30 -6.00
CA ALA A 687 -6.57 -4.46 -6.49
C ALA A 687 -6.47 -4.44 -8.02
N SER A 688 -6.78 -5.55 -8.69
CA SER A 688 -6.80 -5.65 -10.16
C SER A 688 -7.89 -4.79 -10.82
N VAL A 689 -8.95 -4.42 -10.10
CA VAL A 689 -10.01 -3.55 -10.65
C VAL A 689 -9.42 -2.21 -11.08
N ALA A 690 -8.58 -1.60 -10.24
CA ALA A 690 -7.92 -0.33 -10.54
C ALA A 690 -6.86 -0.45 -11.64
N ALA A 691 -6.36 -1.66 -11.93
CA ALA A 691 -5.39 -1.97 -12.99
C ALA A 691 -4.09 -1.13 -12.95
N GLU A 692 -3.63 -0.74 -11.75
CA GLU A 692 -2.44 0.10 -11.56
C GLU A 692 -1.12 -0.68 -11.54
N SER A 693 -1.17 -2.02 -11.51
CA SER A 693 0.01 -2.87 -11.39
C SER A 693 -0.13 -4.21 -12.10
N SER A 694 0.65 -4.40 -13.15
CA SER A 694 0.81 -5.69 -13.86
C SER A 694 1.35 -6.79 -12.94
N ASP A 695 2.13 -6.42 -11.93
CA ASP A 695 2.76 -7.36 -11.00
C ASP A 695 1.70 -7.97 -10.07
N LEU A 696 0.76 -7.16 -9.57
CA LEU A 696 -0.35 -7.64 -8.75
C LEU A 696 -1.33 -8.50 -9.57
N GLU A 697 -1.52 -8.21 -10.85
CA GLU A 697 -2.32 -9.04 -11.77
C GLU A 697 -1.66 -10.41 -12.04
N ALA A 698 -0.34 -10.44 -12.21
CA ALA A 698 0.41 -11.68 -12.31
C ALA A 698 0.29 -12.51 -11.02
N ALA A 699 0.35 -11.85 -9.85
CA ALA A 699 0.19 -12.52 -8.56
C ALA A 699 -1.21 -13.13 -8.39
N LEU A 700 -2.26 -12.39 -8.79
CA LEU A 700 -3.63 -12.89 -8.84
C LEU A 700 -3.76 -14.13 -9.74
N SER A 701 -3.18 -14.07 -10.93
CA SER A 701 -3.23 -15.15 -11.91
C SER A 701 -2.54 -16.41 -11.37
N LEU A 702 -1.40 -16.25 -10.70
CA LEU A 702 -0.69 -17.35 -10.04
C LEU A 702 -1.54 -17.96 -8.93
N TRP A 703 -2.09 -17.15 -8.02
CA TRP A 703 -2.93 -17.64 -6.93
C TRP A 703 -4.18 -18.37 -7.41
N ARG A 704 -4.84 -17.90 -8.48
CA ARG A 704 -5.97 -18.60 -9.08
C ARG A 704 -5.56 -20.00 -9.56
N ARG A 705 -4.45 -20.11 -10.28
CA ARG A 705 -3.96 -21.41 -10.79
C ARG A 705 -3.49 -22.35 -9.68
N VAL A 706 -2.86 -21.82 -8.62
CA VAL A 706 -2.47 -22.58 -7.42
C VAL A 706 -3.70 -23.08 -6.66
N ALA A 707 -4.75 -22.26 -6.54
CA ALA A 707 -5.96 -22.61 -5.81
C ALA A 707 -6.80 -23.69 -6.49
N GLU A 708 -6.63 -23.94 -7.78
CA GLU A 708 -7.28 -25.01 -8.55
C GLU A 708 -6.68 -26.40 -8.29
N GLN A 709 -5.47 -26.47 -7.74
CA GLN A 709 -4.78 -27.73 -7.48
C GLN A 709 -5.26 -28.40 -6.19
N GLU A 710 -4.85 -29.67 -5.99
CA GLU A 710 -5.11 -30.39 -4.74
C GLU A 710 -4.34 -29.76 -3.57
N ARG A 711 -5.09 -29.11 -2.69
CA ARG A 711 -4.53 -28.28 -1.62
C ARG A 711 -3.98 -29.09 -0.45
N TRP A 712 -3.09 -28.44 0.28
CA TRP A 712 -2.47 -28.92 1.52
C TRP A 712 -1.57 -30.17 1.39
N SER A 713 -1.26 -30.62 0.17
CA SER A 713 -0.14 -31.54 -0.04
C SER A 713 1.20 -30.82 0.15
N GLY A 714 2.27 -31.55 0.47
CA GLY A 714 3.58 -30.94 0.72
C GLY A 714 4.18 -30.24 -0.50
N ASP A 715 3.92 -30.73 -1.71
CA ASP A 715 4.34 -30.09 -2.97
C ASP A 715 3.48 -28.86 -3.29
N TRP A 716 2.16 -28.96 -3.10
CA TRP A 716 1.27 -27.82 -3.26
C TRP A 716 1.57 -26.71 -2.27
N ALA A 717 1.85 -27.03 -1.00
CA ALA A 717 2.14 -26.05 0.03
C ALA A 717 3.40 -25.26 -0.29
N ARG A 718 4.42 -25.93 -0.84
CA ARG A 718 5.63 -25.29 -1.39
C ARG A 718 5.28 -24.32 -2.53
N LEU A 719 4.48 -24.76 -3.50
CA LEU A 719 4.01 -23.89 -4.59
C LEU A 719 3.21 -22.68 -4.09
N ALA A 720 2.33 -22.86 -3.11
CA ALA A 720 1.55 -21.79 -2.49
C ALA A 720 2.42 -20.82 -1.66
N MET A 721 3.50 -21.31 -1.04
CA MET A 721 4.50 -20.44 -0.41
C MET A 721 5.19 -19.56 -1.45
N ALA A 722 5.58 -20.12 -2.59
CA ALA A 722 6.19 -19.35 -3.67
C ALA A 722 5.25 -18.28 -4.21
N ALA A 723 3.96 -18.60 -4.38
CA ALA A 723 2.95 -17.61 -4.75
C ALA A 723 2.77 -16.52 -3.69
N SER A 724 2.90 -16.87 -2.39
CA SER A 724 2.88 -15.92 -1.28
C SER A 724 4.08 -14.96 -1.34
N ASP A 725 5.28 -15.50 -1.57
CA ASP A 725 6.52 -14.72 -1.65
C ASP A 725 6.51 -13.79 -2.87
N PHE A 726 6.09 -14.29 -4.03
CA PHE A 726 5.88 -13.49 -5.24
C PHE A 726 4.87 -12.35 -4.97
N SER A 727 3.73 -12.65 -4.34
CA SER A 727 2.72 -11.64 -3.99
C SER A 727 3.25 -10.57 -3.05
N ALA A 728 4.09 -10.95 -2.08
CA ALA A 728 4.74 -10.01 -1.17
C ALA A 728 5.70 -9.08 -1.91
N LEU A 729 6.49 -9.61 -2.86
CA LEU A 729 7.40 -8.81 -3.69
C LEU A 729 6.64 -7.86 -4.62
N CYS A 730 5.55 -8.31 -5.24
CA CYS A 730 4.67 -7.46 -6.05
C CYS A 730 4.05 -6.33 -5.22
N LEU A 731 3.61 -6.64 -4.01
CA LEU A 731 3.07 -5.64 -3.07
C LEU A 731 4.14 -4.63 -2.66
N GLN A 732 5.33 -5.10 -2.30
CA GLN A 732 6.43 -4.24 -1.86
C GLN A 732 6.80 -3.23 -2.96
N GLU A 733 7.01 -3.68 -4.20
CA GLU A 733 7.29 -2.79 -5.33
C GLU A 733 6.22 -1.72 -5.53
N TYR A 734 4.94 -2.12 -5.51
CA TYR A 734 3.83 -1.20 -5.67
C TYR A 734 3.81 -0.13 -4.57
N MET A 735 4.06 -0.55 -3.32
CA MET A 735 4.09 0.36 -2.18
C MET A 735 5.31 1.28 -2.15
N ASP A 736 6.50 0.75 -2.46
CA ASP A 736 7.73 1.52 -2.55
C ASP A 736 7.61 2.60 -3.65
N ARG A 737 6.94 2.28 -4.77
CA ARG A 737 6.65 3.25 -5.83
C ARG A 737 5.76 4.39 -5.34
N ILE A 738 4.65 4.09 -4.67
CA ILE A 738 3.75 5.12 -4.13
C ILE A 738 4.46 5.98 -3.08
N ALA A 739 5.16 5.34 -2.13
CA ALA A 739 5.90 6.05 -1.09
C ALA A 739 6.99 6.94 -1.71
N GLY A 740 7.72 6.43 -2.71
CA GLY A 740 8.74 7.17 -3.45
C GLY A 740 8.21 8.39 -4.20
N LEU A 741 6.95 8.35 -4.66
CA LEU A 741 6.31 9.49 -5.31
C LEU A 741 5.86 10.58 -4.33
N VAL A 742 5.31 10.22 -3.16
CA VAL A 742 4.68 11.20 -2.25
C VAL A 742 5.60 11.70 -1.14
N GLN A 743 6.53 10.87 -0.66
CA GLN A 743 7.40 11.21 0.47
C GLN A 743 8.36 12.39 0.18
N PRO A 744 8.98 12.52 -1.00
CA PRO A 744 9.82 13.67 -1.32
C PRO A 744 9.06 15.00 -1.21
N PHE A 745 7.87 15.10 -1.80
CA PHE A 745 7.05 16.31 -1.70
C PHE A 745 6.63 16.62 -0.26
N ALA A 746 6.31 15.61 0.55
CA ALA A 746 5.98 15.82 1.96
C ALA A 746 7.17 16.41 2.75
N ASN A 747 8.40 15.99 2.43
CA ASN A 747 9.62 16.56 3.01
C ASN A 747 9.83 18.02 2.58
N ASP A 748 9.49 18.36 1.34
CA ASP A 748 9.58 19.74 0.84
C ASP A 748 8.54 20.65 1.50
N PHE A 749 7.29 20.20 1.61
CA PHE A 749 6.24 20.92 2.35
C PHE A 749 6.60 21.14 3.82
N LYS A 750 7.25 20.16 4.47
CA LYS A 750 7.76 20.31 5.83
C LYS A 750 8.69 21.52 5.95
N ALA A 751 9.65 21.64 5.03
CA ALA A 751 10.62 22.72 5.03
C ALA A 751 9.96 24.08 4.74
N ALA A 752 9.01 24.13 3.79
CA ALA A 752 8.35 25.35 3.37
C ALA A 752 7.26 25.86 4.34
N CYS A 753 6.50 24.95 4.95
CA CYS A 753 5.30 25.26 5.75
C CYS A 753 5.50 25.10 7.27
N ASN A 754 6.73 24.80 7.73
CA ASN A 754 7.07 24.62 9.15
C ASN A 754 6.22 23.53 9.85
N ILE A 755 6.01 22.41 9.18
CA ILE A 755 5.25 21.26 9.71
C ILE A 755 6.12 20.48 10.70
N GLU A 756 5.54 20.01 11.81
CA GLU A 756 6.28 19.21 12.79
C GLU A 756 6.80 17.90 12.18
N PRO A 757 8.08 17.51 12.41
CA PRO A 757 8.68 16.32 11.79
C PRO A 757 7.91 15.02 11.99
N LYS A 758 7.21 14.86 13.12
CA LYS A 758 6.47 13.64 13.48
C LYS A 758 5.34 13.29 12.50
N TYR A 759 4.77 14.29 11.80
CA TYR A 759 3.69 14.07 10.82
C TYR A 759 4.22 13.71 9.41
N ILE A 760 5.52 13.90 9.17
CA ILE A 760 6.14 13.76 7.85
C ILE A 760 7.05 12.54 7.78
N LEU A 761 7.67 12.13 8.90
CA LEU A 761 8.67 11.06 8.96
C LEU A 761 8.25 9.77 8.22
N ASN A 762 6.97 9.37 8.36
CA ASN A 762 6.41 8.17 7.75
C ASN A 762 5.20 8.49 6.83
N PHE A 763 5.16 9.68 6.23
CA PHE A 763 4.01 10.13 5.44
C PHE A 763 3.67 9.16 4.30
N GLY A 764 4.66 8.77 3.50
CA GLY A 764 4.49 7.82 2.40
C GLY A 764 4.03 6.44 2.87
N GLU A 765 4.54 5.98 4.01
CA GLU A 765 4.12 4.72 4.62
C GLU A 765 2.65 4.76 5.07
N GLU A 766 2.20 5.86 5.64
CA GLU A 766 0.79 6.03 6.04
C GLU A 766 -0.15 6.15 4.85
N VAL A 767 0.31 6.73 3.72
CA VAL A 767 -0.43 6.72 2.45
C VAL A 767 -0.59 5.29 1.94
N VAL A 768 0.49 4.51 1.96
CA VAL A 768 0.53 3.09 1.58
C VAL A 768 -0.39 2.24 2.46
N ARG A 769 -0.28 2.36 3.79
CA ARG A 769 -1.13 1.63 4.76
C ARG A 769 -2.61 1.99 4.64
N GLY A 770 -2.90 3.16 4.09
CA GLY A 770 -4.26 3.61 3.79
C GLY A 770 -4.96 2.80 2.69
N GLN A 771 -4.20 2.08 1.86
CA GLN A 771 -4.72 1.37 0.68
C GLN A 771 -5.33 0.01 1.05
N PRO A 772 -6.45 -0.41 0.44
CA PRO A 772 -7.06 -1.72 0.70
C PRO A 772 -6.14 -2.90 0.42
N VAL A 773 -5.30 -2.80 -0.61
CA VAL A 773 -4.35 -3.87 -0.99
C VAL A 773 -3.26 -4.11 0.06
N PHE A 774 -3.01 -3.16 0.98
CA PHE A 774 -2.11 -3.37 2.11
C PHE A 774 -2.50 -4.57 2.98
N MET A 775 -3.80 -4.91 3.05
CA MET A 775 -4.30 -6.08 3.77
C MET A 775 -3.74 -7.40 3.27
N LEU A 776 -3.21 -7.44 2.04
CA LEU A 776 -2.49 -8.60 1.51
C LEU A 776 -1.30 -8.97 2.41
N SER A 777 -0.53 -7.98 2.90
CA SER A 777 0.62 -8.24 3.79
C SER A 777 0.20 -8.96 5.08
N VAL A 778 -0.92 -8.54 5.67
CA VAL A 778 -1.48 -9.12 6.90
C VAL A 778 -1.99 -10.55 6.66
N LEU A 779 -2.67 -10.76 5.53
CA LEU A 779 -3.18 -12.07 5.14
C LEU A 779 -2.06 -13.08 4.85
N LEU A 780 -1.02 -12.67 4.12
CA LEU A 780 0.14 -13.53 3.83
C LEU A 780 0.87 -13.92 5.12
N ARG A 781 1.01 -13.00 6.09
CA ARG A 781 1.56 -13.30 7.41
C ARG A 781 0.72 -14.33 8.19
N ALA A 782 -0.61 -14.23 8.12
CA ALA A 782 -1.50 -15.20 8.76
C ALA A 782 -1.48 -16.58 8.07
N LEU A 783 -1.29 -16.60 6.75
CA LEU A 783 -1.27 -17.81 5.93
C LEU A 783 0.06 -18.58 6.04
N GLY A 784 1.18 -17.87 6.16
CA GLY A 784 2.54 -18.43 6.18
C GLY A 784 2.72 -19.64 7.10
N PRO A 785 2.38 -19.57 8.41
CA PRO A 785 2.52 -20.70 9.32
C PRO A 785 1.74 -21.95 8.90
N LYS A 786 0.54 -21.78 8.32
CA LYS A 786 -0.28 -22.91 7.85
C LYS A 786 0.36 -23.59 6.63
N LEU A 787 0.88 -22.80 5.68
CA LEU A 787 1.57 -23.34 4.51
C LEU A 787 2.87 -24.06 4.90
N ARG A 788 3.69 -23.47 5.78
CA ARG A 788 4.92 -24.10 6.28
C ARG A 788 4.65 -25.41 7.00
N GLY A 789 3.62 -25.44 7.85
CA GLY A 789 3.17 -26.66 8.52
C GLY A 789 2.78 -27.77 7.54
N ALA A 790 2.03 -27.45 6.48
CA ALA A 790 1.66 -28.41 5.44
C ALA A 790 2.85 -28.87 4.59
N ALA A 791 3.84 -27.99 4.37
CA ALA A 791 5.09 -28.32 3.70
C ALA A 791 6.08 -29.12 4.57
N SER A 792 5.76 -29.40 5.84
CA SER A 792 6.67 -29.99 6.82
C SER A 792 7.96 -29.18 7.03
N LEU A 793 7.86 -27.86 6.91
CA LEU A 793 8.96 -26.92 7.12
C LEU A 793 8.88 -26.30 8.51
N GLY A 794 10.00 -26.29 9.25
CA GLY A 794 10.11 -25.60 10.55
C GLY A 794 10.05 -24.07 10.42
N PRO A 795 10.07 -23.30 11.53
CA PRO A 795 10.05 -21.84 11.48
C PRO A 795 11.35 -21.24 10.91
N TRP A 796 12.43 -22.02 10.89
CA TRP A 796 13.74 -21.59 10.39
C TRP A 796 14.12 -22.27 9.09
N GLN A 797 14.98 -21.60 8.35
CA GLN A 797 15.83 -22.17 7.32
C GLN A 797 17.28 -21.89 7.71
N VAL A 798 18.01 -22.96 7.99
CA VAL A 798 19.43 -22.88 8.33
C VAL A 798 20.23 -22.97 7.04
N VAL A 799 21.01 -21.93 6.76
CA VAL A 799 21.82 -21.79 5.55
C VAL A 799 23.26 -22.25 5.81
N SER A 800 23.78 -21.94 7.00
CA SER A 800 25.08 -22.37 7.49
C SER A 800 24.93 -22.82 8.95
N ALA A 801 25.16 -24.09 9.23
CA ALA A 801 25.02 -24.66 10.56
C ALA A 801 26.36 -24.59 11.33
N ALA A 802 26.57 -23.49 12.07
CA ALA A 802 27.67 -23.37 13.03
C ALA A 802 27.11 -23.14 14.44
N GLY A 803 27.84 -23.58 15.47
CA GLY A 803 27.55 -23.19 16.84
C GLY A 803 28.03 -21.76 17.07
N ALA A 804 27.22 -20.92 17.70
CA ALA A 804 27.57 -19.52 17.92
C ALA A 804 27.23 -19.05 19.33
N ASP A 805 28.14 -18.33 19.96
CA ASP A 805 27.89 -17.56 21.18
C ASP A 805 28.41 -16.13 21.00
N GLY A 806 27.79 -15.17 21.68
CA GLY A 806 28.19 -13.77 21.59
C GLY A 806 27.20 -12.79 22.19
N GLU A 807 27.59 -11.52 22.19
CA GLU A 807 26.67 -10.42 22.48
C GLU A 807 25.69 -10.22 21.31
N VAL A 808 24.41 -10.07 21.61
CA VAL A 808 23.37 -9.90 20.60
C VAL A 808 23.29 -8.44 20.17
N LEU A 809 23.52 -8.17 18.88
CA LEU A 809 23.45 -6.84 18.28
C LEU A 809 22.30 -6.78 17.26
N LEU A 810 21.40 -5.82 17.43
CA LEU A 810 20.32 -5.56 16.48
C LEU A 810 20.77 -4.54 15.43
N LEU A 811 20.68 -4.90 14.15
CA LEU A 811 21.01 -4.03 13.03
C LEU A 811 19.87 -4.00 12.00
N PRO A 812 19.56 -2.83 11.39
CA PRO A 812 18.54 -2.76 10.34
C PRO A 812 18.95 -3.54 9.09
N ASN A 813 20.24 -3.54 8.75
CA ASN A 813 20.88 -4.31 7.69
C ASN A 813 22.34 -4.56 8.04
N LEU A 814 22.99 -5.48 7.33
CA LEU A 814 24.40 -5.79 7.55
C LEU A 814 25.36 -4.76 6.90
N ASP A 815 24.87 -3.97 5.93
CA ASP A 815 25.66 -2.97 5.20
C ASP A 815 26.36 -1.94 6.09
N GLY A 816 25.66 -1.44 7.12
CA GLY A 816 26.16 -0.38 7.98
C GLY A 816 27.41 -0.75 8.79
N VAL A 817 27.72 -2.05 8.92
CA VAL A 817 28.85 -2.55 9.72
C VAL A 817 29.94 -3.24 8.89
N GLN A 818 29.82 -3.25 7.56
CA GLN A 818 30.80 -3.89 6.69
C GLN A 818 32.20 -3.28 6.86
N GLY A 819 33.21 -4.14 6.89
CA GLY A 819 34.61 -3.73 7.08
C GLY A 819 34.99 -3.25 8.47
N GLN A 820 34.08 -3.31 9.43
CA GLN A 820 34.37 -3.09 10.85
C GLN A 820 34.81 -4.40 11.52
N THR A 821 35.53 -4.31 12.63
CA THR A 821 35.87 -5.46 13.48
C THR A 821 35.06 -5.35 14.76
N MET A 822 34.32 -6.41 15.10
CA MET A 822 33.55 -6.46 16.33
C MET A 822 34.50 -6.67 17.52
N PRO A 823 34.31 -5.95 18.65
CA PRO A 823 35.22 -6.00 19.80
C PRO A 823 35.24 -7.35 20.54
N GLY A 824 34.25 -8.21 20.28
CA GLY A 824 34.14 -9.55 20.83
C GLY A 824 33.25 -10.43 19.94
N ALA A 825 32.96 -11.65 20.39
CA ALA A 825 32.03 -12.54 19.68
C ALA A 825 30.62 -11.91 19.66
N THR A 826 30.05 -11.73 18.48
CA THR A 826 28.77 -11.02 18.29
C THR A 826 27.77 -11.87 17.47
N ILE A 827 26.53 -11.92 17.93
CA ILE A 827 25.37 -12.46 17.21
C ILE A 827 24.58 -11.29 16.63
N ILE A 828 24.48 -11.20 15.31
CA ILE A 828 23.70 -10.16 14.63
C ILE A 828 22.28 -10.63 14.41
N LEU A 829 21.31 -9.84 14.86
CA LEU A 829 19.91 -9.93 14.45
C LEU A 829 19.64 -8.83 13.42
N THR A 830 19.12 -9.19 12.24
CA THR A 830 18.83 -8.19 11.21
C THR A 830 17.58 -8.48 10.40
N GLU A 831 16.77 -7.47 10.11
CA GLU A 831 15.52 -7.67 9.37
C GLU A 831 15.73 -7.87 7.87
N ARG A 832 16.83 -7.32 7.33
CA ARG A 832 17.09 -7.28 5.90
C ARG A 832 18.50 -7.78 5.60
N LEU A 833 18.58 -8.69 4.63
CA LEU A 833 19.81 -9.10 3.97
C LEU A 833 19.59 -9.00 2.47
N THR A 834 20.52 -8.36 1.79
CA THR A 834 20.57 -8.24 0.33
C THR A 834 21.26 -9.45 -0.31
N GLY A 835 22.01 -10.23 0.47
CA GLY A 835 22.71 -11.43 0.01
C GLY A 835 24.12 -11.16 -0.52
N ASN A 836 24.48 -9.88 -0.69
CA ASN A 836 25.76 -9.42 -1.26
C ASN A 836 26.74 -8.88 -0.20
N GLU A 837 26.31 -8.81 1.06
CA GLU A 837 27.10 -8.27 2.16
C GLU A 837 28.28 -9.16 2.55
N ASP A 838 29.36 -8.55 3.03
CA ASP A 838 30.44 -9.24 3.70
C ASP A 838 30.16 -9.35 5.21
N ILE A 839 30.55 -10.48 5.81
CA ILE A 839 30.34 -10.73 7.25
C ILE A 839 31.52 -10.14 8.03
N PRO A 840 31.30 -9.18 8.95
CA PRO A 840 32.37 -8.55 9.73
C PRO A 840 33.15 -9.54 10.61
N GLU A 841 34.44 -9.25 10.84
CA GLU A 841 35.27 -10.05 11.75
C GLU A 841 34.74 -9.94 13.19
N GLY A 842 34.64 -11.07 13.89
CA GLY A 842 34.09 -11.19 15.25
C GLY A 842 32.60 -11.55 15.30
N VAL A 843 31.89 -11.56 14.16
CA VAL A 843 30.52 -12.07 14.08
C VAL A 843 30.52 -13.60 14.10
N THR A 844 29.74 -14.20 15.01
CA THR A 844 29.60 -15.66 15.15
C THR A 844 28.28 -16.18 14.60
N ALA A 845 27.24 -15.33 14.54
CA ALA A 845 25.97 -15.65 13.90
C ALA A 845 25.32 -14.42 13.24
N VAL A 846 24.57 -14.66 12.17
CA VAL A 846 23.64 -13.72 11.53
C VAL A 846 22.28 -14.41 11.45
N LEU A 847 21.30 -13.92 12.22
CA LEU A 847 19.92 -14.38 12.21
C LEU A 847 19.06 -13.30 11.58
N THR A 848 18.24 -13.67 10.59
CA THR A 848 17.44 -12.70 9.85
C THR A 848 16.00 -13.12 9.66
N SER A 849 15.09 -12.16 9.49
CA SER A 849 13.74 -12.42 8.98
C SER A 849 13.65 -12.40 7.45
N SER A 850 14.74 -12.02 6.76
CA SER A 850 14.81 -11.95 5.31
C SER A 850 15.16 -13.30 4.70
N ALA A 851 14.39 -13.73 3.70
CA ALA A 851 14.67 -14.95 2.95
C ALA A 851 16.07 -14.88 2.33
N THR A 852 16.95 -15.78 2.74
CA THR A 852 18.30 -15.87 2.20
C THR A 852 18.43 -17.15 1.40
N ASP A 853 18.89 -17.04 0.15
CA ASP A 853 19.12 -18.21 -0.68
C ASP A 853 20.34 -19.02 -0.20
N VAL A 854 20.23 -20.35 -0.26
CA VAL A 854 21.27 -21.31 0.13
C VAL A 854 22.49 -21.20 -0.77
N LEU A 855 22.33 -20.79 -2.03
CA LEU A 855 23.44 -20.61 -2.98
C LEU A 855 23.93 -19.16 -3.05
N SER A 856 23.31 -18.24 -2.30
CA SER A 856 23.73 -16.84 -2.26
C SER A 856 25.19 -16.64 -1.82
N HIS A 857 25.78 -15.53 -2.24
CA HIS A 857 27.16 -15.20 -1.89
C HIS A 857 27.39 -15.10 -0.37
N ILE A 858 26.47 -14.48 0.37
CA ILE A 858 26.54 -14.45 1.84
C ILE A 858 26.46 -15.85 2.45
N ALA A 859 25.67 -16.77 1.86
CA ALA A 859 25.57 -18.15 2.31
C ALA A 859 26.89 -18.91 2.15
N ILE A 860 27.52 -18.78 0.97
CA ILE A 860 28.83 -19.38 0.69
C ILE A 860 29.87 -18.85 1.68
N ARG A 861 29.86 -17.55 1.97
CA ARG A 861 30.77 -16.91 2.93
C ARG A 861 30.55 -17.35 4.36
N ALA A 862 29.30 -17.38 4.82
CA ALA A 862 28.96 -17.84 6.16
C ALA A 862 29.51 -19.25 6.39
N ARG A 863 29.39 -20.14 5.40
CA ARG A 863 29.97 -21.49 5.46
C ARG A 863 31.49 -21.49 5.47
N ALA A 864 32.11 -20.72 4.58
CA ALA A 864 33.57 -20.62 4.50
C ALA A 864 34.19 -20.06 5.80
N GLN A 865 33.53 -19.08 6.41
CA GLN A 865 33.94 -18.44 7.65
C GLN A 865 33.46 -19.18 8.92
N LYS A 866 32.65 -20.23 8.78
CA LYS A 866 32.02 -20.99 9.88
C LYS A 866 31.14 -20.13 10.80
N VAL A 867 30.39 -19.21 10.20
CA VAL A 867 29.40 -18.35 10.86
C VAL A 867 28.01 -18.98 10.71
N LEU A 868 27.22 -18.97 11.77
CA LEU A 868 25.82 -19.41 11.72
C LEU A 868 25.01 -18.42 10.89
N LEU A 869 24.33 -18.87 9.85
CA LEU A 869 23.40 -18.05 9.06
C LEU A 869 22.06 -18.77 8.99
N ALA A 870 21.01 -18.11 9.46
CA ALA A 870 19.66 -18.67 9.44
C ALA A 870 18.59 -17.60 9.24
N THR A 871 17.56 -17.96 8.48
CA THR A 871 16.35 -17.15 8.27
C THR A 871 15.22 -17.68 9.15
N CYS A 872 14.61 -16.80 9.95
CA CYS A 872 13.37 -17.05 10.67
C CYS A 872 12.19 -16.51 9.87
N PHE A 873 11.27 -17.39 9.48
CA PHE A 873 10.04 -17.00 8.78
C PHE A 873 8.88 -16.73 9.76
N ASP A 874 9.06 -17.04 11.04
CA ASP A 874 8.11 -16.69 12.09
C ASP A 874 8.45 -15.32 12.67
N HIS A 875 7.69 -14.30 12.25
CA HIS A 875 7.86 -12.93 12.72
C HIS A 875 7.67 -12.80 14.25
N GLY A 876 6.75 -13.55 14.85
CA GLY A 876 6.53 -13.48 16.30
C GLY A 876 7.74 -14.01 17.07
N HIS A 877 8.29 -15.14 16.60
CA HIS A 877 9.52 -15.70 17.13
C HIS A 877 10.69 -14.72 16.94
N PHE A 878 10.88 -14.17 15.73
CA PHE A 878 11.97 -13.23 15.45
C PHE A 878 11.90 -11.95 16.29
N GLU A 879 10.71 -11.37 16.51
CA GLU A 879 10.53 -10.22 17.41
C GLU A 879 10.93 -10.55 18.85
N GLY A 880 10.57 -11.73 19.35
CA GLY A 880 10.98 -12.19 20.67
C GLY A 880 12.50 -12.28 20.82
N LEU A 881 13.23 -12.60 19.75
CA LEU A 881 14.70 -12.61 19.78
C LEU A 881 15.30 -11.21 19.97
N LYS A 882 14.63 -10.16 19.48
CA LYS A 882 15.11 -8.78 19.60
C LYS A 882 15.15 -8.32 21.06
N GLU A 883 14.35 -8.91 21.94
CA GLU A 883 14.39 -8.64 23.39
C GLU A 883 15.74 -9.02 24.02
N LEU A 884 16.52 -9.90 23.36
CA LEU A 884 17.86 -10.30 23.80
C LEU A 884 18.95 -9.31 23.38
N ALA A 885 18.63 -8.23 22.65
CA ALA A 885 19.61 -7.24 22.23
C ALA A 885 20.39 -6.64 23.42
N GLY A 886 21.71 -6.60 23.31
CA GLY A 886 22.64 -6.18 24.37
C GLY A 886 22.94 -7.25 25.43
N SER A 887 22.29 -8.41 25.38
CA SER A 887 22.62 -9.57 26.25
C SER A 887 23.59 -10.53 25.57
N HIS A 888 24.25 -11.37 26.36
CA HIS A 888 25.02 -12.49 25.81
C HIS A 888 24.12 -13.70 25.62
N ALA A 889 24.17 -14.32 24.45
CA ALA A 889 23.37 -15.48 24.10
C ALA A 889 24.19 -16.54 23.38
N ALA A 890 23.68 -17.77 23.38
CA ALA A 890 24.15 -18.87 22.56
C ALA A 890 23.06 -19.29 21.59
N ALA A 891 23.42 -19.40 20.30
CA ALA A 891 22.58 -19.90 19.23
C ALA A 891 23.01 -21.33 18.86
N VAL A 892 22.05 -22.25 18.89
CA VAL A 892 22.28 -23.67 18.56
C VAL A 892 21.26 -24.13 17.54
N VAL A 893 21.73 -24.79 16.48
CA VAL A 893 20.88 -25.49 15.52
C VAL A 893 20.46 -26.84 16.12
N THR A 894 19.17 -27.05 16.27
CA THR A 894 18.59 -28.28 16.79
C THR A 894 18.58 -29.40 15.73
N PRO A 895 18.45 -30.68 16.12
CA PRO A 895 18.39 -31.81 15.17
C PRO A 895 17.22 -31.76 14.19
N VAL A 896 16.19 -30.96 14.47
CA VAL A 896 15.02 -30.75 13.60
C VAL A 896 15.17 -29.51 12.70
N GLY A 897 16.33 -28.86 12.70
CA GLY A 897 16.62 -27.69 11.85
C GLY A 897 16.10 -26.35 12.41
N ASP A 898 15.62 -26.33 13.65
CA ASP A 898 15.22 -25.11 14.38
C ASP A 898 16.46 -24.42 14.98
N VAL A 899 16.42 -23.10 15.19
CA VAL A 899 17.49 -22.33 15.84
C VAL A 899 17.00 -21.86 17.20
N SER A 900 17.63 -22.37 18.27
CA SER A 900 17.38 -21.89 19.62
C SER A 900 18.41 -20.84 20.01
N LEU A 901 17.95 -19.64 20.36
CA LEU A 901 18.78 -18.57 20.93
C LEU A 901 18.42 -18.39 22.40
N ALA A 902 19.38 -18.60 23.30
CA ALA A 902 19.15 -18.50 24.75
C ALA A 902 20.21 -17.62 25.43
N ALA A 903 19.77 -16.78 26.37
CA ALA A 903 20.66 -15.96 27.19
C ALA A 903 21.60 -16.84 28.02
N ILE A 904 22.87 -16.45 28.11
CA ILE A 904 23.89 -17.11 28.90
C ILE A 904 24.50 -16.14 29.91
N ASP A 905 24.69 -16.61 31.15
CA ASP A 905 25.21 -15.80 32.24
C ASP A 905 26.75 -15.92 32.30
N ARG A 906 27.48 -14.90 31.86
CA ARG A 906 28.96 -14.92 31.80
C ARG A 906 29.64 -14.73 33.17
N THR A 907 28.90 -14.69 34.27
CA THR A 907 29.47 -14.45 35.62
C THR A 907 30.25 -15.63 36.22
N SER A 908 30.35 -16.78 35.56
CA SER A 908 31.01 -17.98 36.11
C SER A 908 32.16 -18.58 35.27
N VAL A 909 32.60 -17.94 34.18
CA VAL A 909 33.77 -18.39 33.42
C VAL A 909 34.83 -17.30 33.48
N GLY A 910 35.92 -17.59 34.20
CA GLY A 910 37.11 -16.72 34.23
C GLY A 910 37.72 -16.56 32.83
N PRO A 911 38.69 -15.65 32.64
CA PRO A 911 39.36 -15.41 31.36
C PRO A 911 40.31 -16.58 31.01
N GLU A 912 39.78 -17.79 30.86
CA GLU A 912 40.42 -18.80 30.04
C GLU A 912 39.85 -18.66 28.64
N ALA A 913 40.75 -18.31 27.72
CA ALA A 913 40.49 -18.23 26.30
C ALA A 913 39.73 -19.47 25.84
N VAL A 914 38.52 -19.28 25.29
CA VAL A 914 37.96 -20.26 24.37
C VAL A 914 38.96 -20.39 23.22
N PRO A 915 39.55 -21.56 22.98
CA PRO A 915 40.43 -21.78 21.85
C PRO A 915 39.56 -21.82 20.60
N GLY A 916 39.38 -20.64 20.04
CA GLY A 916 38.72 -20.36 18.78
C GLY A 916 39.22 -19.03 18.26
N SER A 917 40.55 -18.79 18.35
CA SER A 917 41.20 -17.96 17.34
C SER A 917 40.62 -18.43 16.03
N ALA A 918 39.92 -17.55 15.30
CA ALA A 918 39.82 -17.70 13.87
C ALA A 918 41.23 -18.10 13.43
N SER A 919 41.42 -19.35 13.02
CA SER A 919 42.73 -19.77 12.54
C SER A 919 43.00 -18.78 11.43
N LYS A 920 44.03 -17.93 11.57
CA LYS A 920 44.43 -17.01 10.50
C LYS A 920 44.39 -17.85 9.23
N ALA A 921 43.45 -17.53 8.34
CA ALA A 921 43.27 -18.29 7.12
C ALA A 921 44.67 -18.39 6.46
N PRO A 922 45.04 -19.57 5.95
CA PRO A 922 46.35 -19.75 5.34
C PRO A 922 46.57 -18.63 4.33
N LYS A 923 47.66 -17.85 4.48
CA LYS A 923 47.94 -16.70 3.61
C LYS A 923 47.97 -17.18 2.16
N ILE A 924 47.01 -16.72 1.37
CA ILE A 924 46.92 -17.03 -0.05
C ILE A 924 47.84 -16.07 -0.78
N SER A 925 48.81 -16.61 -1.52
CA SER A 925 49.66 -15.82 -2.40
C SER A 925 49.14 -15.94 -3.82
N LEU A 926 48.76 -14.81 -4.41
CA LEU A 926 48.40 -14.75 -5.83
C LEU A 926 49.68 -14.80 -6.68
N ALA A 927 49.73 -15.71 -7.65
CA ALA A 927 50.78 -15.67 -8.66
C ALA A 927 50.57 -14.42 -9.52
N LYS A 928 51.56 -13.51 -9.54
CA LYS A 928 51.54 -12.34 -10.41
C LYS A 928 51.63 -12.78 -11.88
N PRO A 929 50.62 -12.47 -12.72
CA PRO A 929 50.70 -12.76 -14.13
C PRO A 929 51.80 -11.94 -14.79
N ALA A 930 52.34 -12.45 -15.90
CA ALA A 930 53.32 -11.70 -16.67
C ALA A 930 52.66 -10.46 -17.27
N MET A 931 53.19 -9.27 -16.97
CA MET A 931 52.66 -8.04 -17.56
C MET A 931 52.77 -8.07 -19.09
N ARG A 932 51.74 -7.53 -19.76
CA ARG A 932 51.71 -7.38 -21.21
C ARG A 932 52.98 -6.68 -21.71
N LYS A 933 53.66 -7.31 -22.69
CA LYS A 933 54.82 -6.70 -23.35
C LYS A 933 54.38 -5.58 -24.28
N ARG A 934 55.17 -4.50 -24.34
CA ARG A 934 54.89 -3.37 -25.26
C ARG A 934 54.85 -3.86 -26.71
N GLY A 935 53.79 -3.52 -27.44
CA GLY A 935 53.59 -3.94 -28.85
C GLY A 935 52.91 -5.30 -29.05
N SER A 936 52.47 -5.98 -27.98
CA SER A 936 51.63 -7.19 -28.10
C SER A 936 50.21 -6.85 -28.58
N SER A 937 49.37 -7.83 -28.95
CA SER A 937 47.93 -7.60 -29.19
C SER A 937 47.24 -7.04 -27.94
N TRP A 938 46.24 -6.17 -28.11
CA TRP A 938 45.33 -5.71 -27.05
C TRP A 938 44.23 -6.73 -26.73
N VAL A 939 43.80 -7.49 -27.72
CA VAL A 939 42.72 -8.48 -27.61
C VAL A 939 43.26 -9.84 -28.03
N LEU A 940 42.87 -10.93 -27.38
CA LEU A 940 43.28 -12.30 -27.68
C LEU A 940 42.10 -13.12 -28.17
N GLN A 941 42.36 -13.99 -29.15
CA GLN A 941 41.43 -15.05 -29.56
C GLN A 941 41.64 -16.29 -28.70
N GLU A 942 40.63 -17.17 -28.64
CA GLU A 942 40.64 -18.35 -27.78
C GLU A 942 41.87 -19.28 -27.94
N PRO A 943 42.42 -19.55 -29.14
CA PRO A 943 43.64 -20.36 -29.28
C PRO A 943 44.87 -19.75 -28.59
N GLU A 944 44.84 -18.46 -28.28
CA GLU A 944 45.91 -17.73 -27.60
C GLU A 944 45.76 -17.78 -26.06
N PHE A 945 44.65 -18.30 -25.53
CA PHE A 945 44.38 -18.35 -24.10
C PHE A 945 45.35 -19.30 -23.37
N LYS A 946 46.04 -18.75 -22.36
CA LYS A 946 46.99 -19.47 -21.49
C LYS A 946 46.88 -18.94 -20.07
N ALA A 947 47.15 -19.78 -19.08
CA ALA A 947 47.09 -19.41 -17.66
C ALA A 947 47.94 -18.19 -17.28
N SER A 948 48.97 -17.87 -18.06
CA SER A 948 49.82 -16.70 -17.83
C SER A 948 49.24 -15.39 -18.36
N VAL A 949 48.19 -15.41 -19.18
CA VAL A 949 47.66 -14.22 -19.90
C VAL A 949 46.17 -13.95 -19.66
N VAL A 950 45.37 -14.94 -19.29
CA VAL A 950 43.93 -14.81 -18.99
C VAL A 950 43.59 -15.58 -17.70
N GLY A 951 42.42 -15.31 -17.12
CA GLY A 951 41.94 -15.94 -15.90
C GLY A 951 41.24 -17.28 -16.12
N GLY A 952 40.69 -17.82 -15.04
CA GLY A 952 40.14 -19.18 -15.03
C GLY A 952 38.86 -19.33 -15.84
N LYS A 953 38.01 -18.30 -15.98
CA LYS A 953 36.78 -18.40 -16.79
C LYS A 953 37.09 -18.64 -18.26
N SER A 954 38.01 -17.85 -18.81
CA SER A 954 38.44 -17.99 -20.21
C SER A 954 39.08 -19.37 -20.45
N LEU A 955 39.90 -19.84 -19.50
CA LEU A 955 40.58 -21.13 -19.61
C LEU A 955 39.63 -22.31 -19.50
N ASN A 956 38.68 -22.26 -18.57
CA ASN A 956 37.72 -23.33 -18.36
C ASN A 956 36.79 -23.46 -19.56
N LEU A 957 36.34 -22.35 -20.16
CA LEU A 957 35.55 -22.38 -21.40
C LEU A 957 36.35 -22.97 -22.56
N ALA A 958 37.61 -22.56 -22.75
CA ALA A 958 38.47 -23.13 -23.80
C ALA A 958 38.73 -24.63 -23.58
N ALA A 959 38.97 -25.05 -22.33
CA ALA A 959 39.17 -26.46 -21.98
C ALA A 959 37.91 -27.30 -22.20
N LEU A 960 36.73 -26.74 -21.89
CA LEU A 960 35.45 -27.40 -22.10
C LEU A 960 35.10 -27.50 -23.59
N ARG A 961 35.40 -26.47 -24.39
CA ARG A 961 35.18 -26.47 -25.84
C ARG A 961 35.96 -27.57 -26.56
N GLN A 962 37.19 -27.86 -26.12
CA GLN A 962 37.98 -28.99 -26.64
C GLN A 962 37.36 -30.36 -26.35
N LYS A 963 36.42 -30.43 -25.41
CA LYS A 963 35.75 -31.65 -24.96
C LYS A 963 34.26 -31.65 -25.33
N LEU A 964 33.81 -30.70 -26.14
CA LEU A 964 32.40 -30.50 -26.47
C LEU A 964 31.78 -31.71 -27.18
N ASP A 965 32.56 -32.45 -27.98
CA ASP A 965 32.09 -33.67 -28.66
C ASP A 965 31.60 -34.76 -27.68
N SER A 966 32.02 -34.70 -26.41
CA SER A 966 31.55 -35.61 -25.36
C SER A 966 30.25 -35.17 -24.68
N LEU A 967 29.76 -33.96 -24.99
CA LEU A 967 28.55 -33.37 -24.41
C LEU A 967 27.48 -33.23 -25.50
N GLN A 968 26.43 -34.05 -25.41
CA GLN A 968 25.33 -34.01 -26.36
C GLN A 968 24.45 -32.76 -26.13
N ASP A 969 24.10 -32.05 -27.20
CA ASP A 969 23.17 -30.90 -27.19
C ASP A 969 23.59 -29.70 -26.33
N VAL A 970 24.89 -29.55 -26.09
CA VAL A 970 25.50 -28.43 -25.35
C VAL A 970 26.29 -27.54 -26.31
N SER A 971 26.16 -26.22 -26.14
CA SER A 971 26.92 -25.22 -26.89
C SER A 971 27.69 -24.30 -25.94
N LEU A 972 28.79 -23.72 -26.42
CA LEU A 972 29.53 -22.68 -25.71
C LEU A 972 29.58 -21.41 -26.56
N PRO A 973 29.25 -20.24 -26.00
CA PRO A 973 29.33 -18.96 -26.70
C PRO A 973 30.79 -18.61 -27.02
N ALA A 974 31.06 -18.06 -28.21
CA ALA A 974 32.42 -17.68 -28.62
C ALA A 974 33.04 -16.63 -27.67
N SER A 975 34.36 -16.60 -27.58
CA SER A 975 35.07 -15.84 -26.53
C SER A 975 36.28 -15.08 -27.06
N LEU A 976 36.38 -13.81 -26.70
CA LEU A 976 37.59 -12.99 -26.82
C LEU A 976 38.05 -12.55 -25.43
N ALA A 977 39.34 -12.29 -25.24
CA ALA A 977 39.83 -11.80 -23.95
C ALA A 977 40.77 -10.61 -24.08
N LEU A 978 40.62 -9.62 -23.21
CA LEU A 978 41.65 -8.62 -22.95
C LEU A 978 42.58 -9.20 -21.88
N PRO A 979 43.87 -9.44 -22.18
CA PRO A 979 44.76 -10.18 -21.28
C PRO A 979 45.14 -9.37 -20.04
N PHE A 980 45.71 -10.06 -19.05
CA PHE A 980 46.33 -9.44 -17.88
C PHE A 980 47.34 -8.35 -18.28
N GLY A 981 47.39 -7.27 -17.50
CA GLY A 981 48.27 -6.13 -17.78
C GLY A 981 47.70 -5.12 -18.78
N THR A 982 46.51 -5.36 -19.35
CA THR A 982 45.88 -4.44 -20.30
C THR A 982 45.44 -3.15 -19.61
N PHE A 983 44.74 -3.23 -18.47
CA PHE A 983 44.36 -2.06 -17.67
C PHE A 983 45.58 -1.22 -17.29
N GLU A 984 46.64 -1.87 -16.77
CA GLU A 984 47.86 -1.20 -16.36
C GLU A 984 48.56 -0.51 -17.54
N ALA A 985 48.56 -1.12 -18.73
CA ALA A 985 49.10 -0.52 -19.94
C ALA A 985 48.28 0.68 -20.44
N VAL A 986 46.95 0.60 -20.37
CA VAL A 986 46.03 1.72 -20.69
C VAL A 986 46.26 2.87 -19.71
N LEU A 987 46.30 2.59 -18.42
CA LEU A 987 46.51 3.60 -17.37
C LEU A 987 47.88 4.28 -17.52
N ALA A 988 48.91 3.55 -17.96
CA ALA A 988 50.25 4.08 -18.20
C ALA A 988 50.39 4.90 -19.50
N SER A 989 49.37 4.94 -20.37
CA SER A 989 49.40 5.72 -21.61
C SER A 989 49.49 7.24 -21.33
N PRO A 990 50.17 8.01 -22.19
CA PRO A 990 50.33 9.46 -21.99
C PRO A 990 49.01 10.23 -21.83
N GLU A 991 47.97 9.81 -22.54
CA GLU A 991 46.64 10.44 -22.48
C GLU A 991 45.91 10.22 -21.14
N ASN A 992 46.33 9.23 -20.35
CA ASN A 992 45.74 8.90 -19.05
C ASN A 992 46.58 9.36 -17.85
N ALA A 993 47.63 10.18 -18.06
CA ALA A 993 48.57 10.57 -17.00
C ALA A 993 47.90 11.23 -15.78
N ALA A 994 46.85 12.02 -15.99
CA ALA A 994 46.09 12.65 -14.91
C ALA A 994 45.29 11.60 -14.10
N VAL A 995 44.57 10.70 -14.80
CA VAL A 995 43.81 9.60 -14.18
C VAL A 995 44.74 8.67 -13.41
N ALA A 996 45.88 8.30 -13.98
CA ALA A 996 46.90 7.46 -13.36
C ALA A 996 47.41 8.04 -12.03
N LYS A 997 47.62 9.36 -11.97
CA LYS A 997 48.03 10.04 -10.74
C LYS A 997 46.96 9.95 -9.66
N THR A 998 45.69 10.18 -10.01
CA THR A 998 44.57 10.11 -9.06
C THR A 998 44.34 8.67 -8.58
N VAL A 999 44.38 7.69 -9.48
CA VAL A 999 44.28 6.26 -9.12
C VAL A 999 45.41 5.86 -8.18
N SER A 1000 46.64 6.29 -8.44
CA SER A 1000 47.80 6.02 -7.56
C SER A 1000 47.61 6.59 -6.14
N LEU A 1001 47.09 7.82 -6.04
CA LEU A 1001 46.78 8.44 -4.74
C LEU A 1001 45.68 7.69 -3.99
N ALA A 1002 44.59 7.34 -4.67
CA ALA A 1002 43.48 6.60 -4.07
C ALA A 1002 43.91 5.19 -3.63
N VAL A 1003 44.65 4.46 -4.46
CA VAL A 1003 45.18 3.13 -4.08
C VAL A 1003 46.15 3.21 -2.90
N LYS A 1004 46.94 4.29 -2.80
CA LYS A 1004 47.79 4.52 -1.63
C LYS A 1004 46.97 4.76 -0.37
N GLU A 1005 45.91 5.57 -0.44
CA GLU A 1005 44.99 5.78 0.68
C GLU A 1005 44.34 4.46 1.13
N LEU A 1006 43.95 3.60 0.18
CA LEU A 1006 43.42 2.26 0.49
C LEU A 1006 44.45 1.36 1.19
N ALA A 1007 45.71 1.42 0.78
CA ALA A 1007 46.78 0.66 1.40
C ALA A 1007 47.11 1.15 2.82
N ASP A 1008 46.99 2.46 3.06
CA ASP A 1008 47.23 3.11 4.34
C ASP A 1008 46.02 3.00 5.31
N THR A 1009 44.88 2.47 4.84
CA THR A 1009 43.66 2.32 5.64
C THR A 1009 43.83 1.27 6.75
N ALA A 1010 43.63 1.68 7.99
CA ALA A 1010 43.73 0.78 9.15
C ALA A 1010 42.69 -0.37 9.11
N PRO A 1011 42.99 -1.56 9.65
CA PRO A 1011 41.98 -2.61 9.84
C PRO A 1011 40.83 -2.11 10.74
N GLY A 1012 39.59 -2.47 10.40
CA GLY A 1012 38.40 -2.13 11.19
C GLY A 1012 37.89 -0.69 11.05
N SER A 1013 38.47 0.15 10.19
CA SER A 1013 38.03 1.55 10.00
C SER A 1013 36.81 1.72 9.07
N GLY A 1014 36.12 0.63 8.72
CA GLY A 1014 35.02 0.64 7.75
C GLY A 1014 35.48 0.80 6.30
N VAL A 1015 34.51 1.01 5.39
CA VAL A 1015 34.71 1.12 3.94
C VAL A 1015 35.22 2.52 3.54
N PRO A 1016 36.40 2.65 2.90
CA PRO A 1016 36.95 3.95 2.50
C PRO A 1016 36.20 4.60 1.32
N LYS A 1017 36.06 5.93 1.36
CA LYS A 1017 35.47 6.71 0.24
C LYS A 1017 36.29 6.64 -1.05
N ALA A 1018 37.59 6.36 -0.96
CA ALA A 1018 38.47 6.18 -2.12
C ALA A 1018 38.02 5.05 -3.05
N LEU A 1019 37.32 4.02 -2.55
CA LEU A 1019 36.75 2.95 -3.36
C LEU A 1019 35.68 3.46 -4.33
N ALA A 1020 34.72 4.26 -3.83
CA ALA A 1020 33.69 4.88 -4.66
C ALA A 1020 34.31 5.83 -5.70
N CYS A 1021 35.32 6.62 -5.30
CA CYS A 1021 36.06 7.51 -6.21
C CYS A 1021 36.72 6.73 -7.36
N LEU A 1022 37.37 5.59 -7.09
CA LEU A 1022 37.95 4.74 -8.14
C LEU A 1022 36.88 4.16 -9.08
N ARG A 1023 35.74 3.73 -8.52
CA ARG A 1023 34.62 3.18 -9.28
C ARG A 1023 33.96 4.19 -10.21
N GLU A 1024 33.95 5.47 -9.83
CA GLU A 1024 33.44 6.56 -10.67
C GLU A 1024 34.48 7.03 -11.69
N LEU A 1025 35.73 7.23 -11.25
CA LEU A 1025 36.80 7.80 -12.06
C LEU A 1025 37.19 6.91 -13.26
N ILE A 1026 37.32 5.60 -13.05
CA ILE A 1026 37.83 4.69 -14.09
C ILE A 1026 36.89 4.63 -15.30
N PRO A 1027 35.58 4.38 -15.15
CA PRO A 1027 34.68 4.36 -16.29
C PRO A 1027 34.45 5.75 -16.92
N SER A 1028 34.46 6.82 -16.14
CA SER A 1028 34.13 8.16 -16.65
C SER A 1028 35.30 8.90 -17.32
N ALA A 1029 36.55 8.64 -16.91
CA ALA A 1029 37.69 9.46 -17.32
C ALA A 1029 38.81 8.70 -18.05
N LEU A 1030 38.83 7.36 -18.01
CA LEU A 1030 39.89 6.59 -18.68
C LEU A 1030 39.69 6.58 -20.20
N ALA A 1031 40.71 7.00 -20.95
CA ALA A 1031 40.69 7.03 -22.42
C ALA A 1031 41.36 5.79 -23.01
N ALA A 1032 40.80 5.26 -24.11
CA ALA A 1032 41.39 4.14 -24.83
C ALA A 1032 42.62 4.58 -25.64
N PRO A 1033 43.72 3.81 -25.63
CA PRO A 1033 44.90 4.15 -26.42
C PRO A 1033 44.67 4.06 -27.94
N ALA A 1034 45.47 4.81 -28.70
CA ALA A 1034 45.43 4.77 -30.16
C ALA A 1034 45.55 3.34 -30.72
N GLY A 1035 44.65 2.99 -31.64
CA GLY A 1035 44.58 1.66 -32.28
C GLY A 1035 43.89 0.57 -31.44
N PHE A 1036 43.54 0.82 -30.17
CA PHE A 1036 42.83 -0.16 -29.33
C PHE A 1036 41.45 -0.48 -29.91
N LYS A 1037 40.69 0.57 -30.23
CA LYS A 1037 39.33 0.47 -30.78
C LYS A 1037 39.31 -0.32 -32.09
N ASP A 1038 40.23 -0.01 -33.00
CA ASP A 1038 40.31 -0.64 -34.31
C ASP A 1038 40.67 -2.14 -34.19
N GLU A 1039 41.62 -2.49 -33.31
CA GLU A 1039 41.97 -3.88 -33.06
C GLU A 1039 40.79 -4.66 -32.45
N LEU A 1040 40.09 -4.07 -31.48
CA LEU A 1040 38.91 -4.70 -30.88
C LEU A 1040 37.81 -4.93 -31.92
N ALA A 1041 37.50 -3.92 -32.73
CA ALA A 1041 36.51 -4.02 -33.81
C ALA A 1041 36.88 -5.14 -34.79
N GLN A 1042 38.14 -5.17 -35.24
CA GLN A 1042 38.62 -6.18 -36.18
C GLN A 1042 38.48 -7.60 -35.62
N LYS A 1043 38.85 -7.82 -34.34
CA LYS A 1043 38.75 -9.16 -33.73
C LYS A 1043 37.32 -9.57 -33.43
N LEU A 1044 36.45 -8.65 -33.04
CA LEU A 1044 35.01 -8.93 -32.86
C LEU A 1044 34.37 -9.38 -34.18
N VAL A 1045 34.68 -8.73 -35.29
CA VAL A 1045 34.18 -9.12 -36.62
C VAL A 1045 34.79 -10.45 -37.08
N ALA A 1046 36.10 -10.66 -36.86
CA ALA A 1046 36.77 -11.90 -37.24
C ALA A 1046 36.23 -13.15 -36.52
N GLU A 1047 35.82 -13.02 -35.26
CA GLU A 1047 35.16 -14.08 -34.49
C GLU A 1047 33.65 -14.19 -34.75
N GLY A 1048 33.09 -13.35 -35.62
CA GLY A 1048 31.65 -13.33 -35.91
C GLY A 1048 30.78 -12.87 -34.74
N LEU A 1049 31.35 -12.16 -33.76
CA LEU A 1049 30.64 -11.63 -32.59
C LEU A 1049 29.84 -10.37 -32.92
N VAL A 1050 30.28 -9.62 -33.92
CA VAL A 1050 29.63 -8.41 -34.42
C VAL A 1050 29.71 -8.45 -35.95
N ALA A 1051 28.64 -8.04 -36.65
CA ALA A 1051 28.67 -7.90 -38.10
C ALA A 1051 29.63 -6.76 -38.52
N GLU A 1052 30.19 -6.83 -39.72
CA GLU A 1052 31.25 -5.92 -40.20
C GLU A 1052 30.87 -4.42 -40.12
N ASP A 1053 29.60 -4.10 -40.33
CA ASP A 1053 29.02 -2.76 -40.29
C ASP A 1053 28.31 -2.41 -38.96
N ALA A 1054 28.23 -3.34 -38.01
CA ALA A 1054 27.49 -3.16 -36.76
C ALA A 1054 28.32 -2.55 -35.62
N PHE A 1055 29.64 -2.37 -35.78
CA PHE A 1055 30.50 -1.75 -34.77
C PHE A 1055 30.45 -0.21 -34.81
N THR A 1056 29.36 0.35 -34.30
CA THR A 1056 29.11 1.80 -34.28
C THR A 1056 29.84 2.53 -33.15
N GLU A 1057 29.90 3.87 -33.22
CA GLU A 1057 30.42 4.70 -32.10
C GLU A 1057 29.67 4.46 -30.78
N GLN A 1058 28.36 4.21 -30.87
CA GLN A 1058 27.54 3.92 -29.69
C GLN A 1058 27.90 2.57 -29.08
N LEU A 1059 28.10 1.54 -29.91
CA LEU A 1059 28.53 0.22 -29.43
C LEU A 1059 29.94 0.28 -28.83
N TRP A 1060 30.85 1.05 -29.45
CA TRP A 1060 32.18 1.29 -28.91
C TRP A 1060 32.12 1.97 -27.54
N SER A 1061 31.36 3.06 -27.40
CA SER A 1061 31.20 3.78 -26.14
C SER A 1061 30.72 2.85 -25.02
N ARG A 1062 29.72 2.02 -25.33
CA ARG A 1062 29.20 0.99 -24.41
C ARG A 1062 30.22 -0.11 -24.09
N ALA A 1063 30.95 -0.61 -25.08
CA ALA A 1063 32.01 -1.60 -24.90
C ALA A 1063 33.11 -1.07 -23.97
N TRP A 1064 33.58 0.15 -24.22
CA TRP A 1064 34.61 0.80 -23.41
C TRP A 1064 34.12 1.04 -21.98
N GLN A 1065 32.90 1.55 -21.81
CA GLN A 1065 32.28 1.73 -20.50
C GLN A 1065 32.20 0.42 -19.72
N ALA A 1066 31.73 -0.66 -20.36
CA ALA A 1066 31.63 -1.98 -19.73
C ALA A 1066 33.00 -2.53 -19.33
N ILE A 1067 34.00 -2.46 -20.23
CA ILE A 1067 35.39 -2.88 -19.94
C ILE A 1067 35.97 -2.11 -18.76
N CYS A 1068 35.84 -0.79 -18.74
CA CYS A 1068 36.33 0.05 -17.66
C CYS A 1068 35.61 -0.24 -16.34
N THR A 1069 34.30 -0.53 -16.38
CA THR A 1069 33.52 -0.93 -15.19
C THR A 1069 34.00 -2.27 -14.64
N VAL A 1070 34.28 -3.25 -15.49
CA VAL A 1070 34.88 -4.53 -15.07
C VAL A 1070 36.26 -4.30 -14.43
N TRP A 1071 37.12 -3.44 -14.99
CA TRP A 1071 38.39 -3.10 -14.34
C TRP A 1071 38.21 -2.37 -13.01
N ALA A 1072 37.24 -1.47 -12.92
CA ALA A 1072 36.90 -0.74 -11.71
C ALA A 1072 36.36 -1.67 -10.62
N SER A 1073 35.76 -2.81 -10.99
CA SER A 1073 35.20 -3.79 -10.05
C SER A 1073 36.22 -4.38 -9.07
N LYS A 1074 37.53 -4.25 -9.36
CA LYS A 1074 38.59 -4.55 -8.38
C LYS A 1074 38.36 -3.80 -7.06
N TRP A 1075 37.80 -2.59 -7.13
CA TRP A 1075 37.59 -1.69 -6.00
C TRP A 1075 36.12 -1.55 -5.61
N THR A 1076 35.28 -2.57 -5.87
CA THR A 1076 34.03 -2.68 -5.11
C THR A 1076 34.35 -2.88 -3.64
N ASP A 1077 33.44 -2.42 -2.77
CA ASP A 1077 33.58 -2.52 -1.32
C ASP A 1077 33.80 -4.00 -0.94
N ARG A 1078 33.02 -4.88 -1.57
CA ARG A 1078 33.09 -6.33 -1.45
C ARG A 1078 34.43 -6.93 -1.87
N ALA A 1079 34.93 -6.60 -3.06
CA ALA A 1079 36.18 -7.16 -3.58
C ALA A 1079 37.40 -6.68 -2.79
N TRP A 1080 37.37 -5.44 -2.28
CA TRP A 1080 38.42 -4.91 -1.44
C TRP A 1080 38.44 -5.54 -0.04
N LEU A 1081 37.28 -5.66 0.61
CA LEU A 1081 37.16 -6.32 1.93
C LEU A 1081 37.63 -7.78 1.89
N SER A 1082 37.19 -8.54 0.89
CA SER A 1082 37.60 -9.94 0.69
C SER A 1082 39.12 -10.10 0.55
N ARG A 1083 39.77 -9.23 -0.25
CA ARG A 1083 41.22 -9.23 -0.41
C ARG A 1083 41.95 -8.91 0.88
N ARG A 1084 41.46 -7.93 1.65
CA ARG A 1084 42.05 -7.57 2.95
C ARG A 1084 41.94 -8.70 3.97
N ALA A 1085 40.79 -9.38 4.03
CA ALA A 1085 40.58 -10.53 4.91
C ALA A 1085 41.60 -11.65 4.66
N GLN A 1086 41.99 -11.85 3.40
CA GLN A 1086 43.02 -12.83 3.01
C GLN A 1086 44.44 -12.26 2.91
N ALA A 1087 44.64 -10.99 3.31
CA ALA A 1087 45.90 -10.26 3.21
C ALA A 1087 46.52 -10.26 1.79
N ILE A 1088 45.69 -10.24 0.76
CA ILE A 1088 46.08 -10.16 -0.65
C ILE A 1088 46.37 -8.69 -1.01
N PRO A 1089 47.60 -8.34 -1.41
CA PRO A 1089 47.91 -6.98 -1.84
C PRO A 1089 47.17 -6.59 -3.12
N ASP A 1090 46.72 -5.32 -3.20
CA ASP A 1090 46.03 -4.78 -4.38
C ASP A 1090 46.83 -4.94 -5.68
N ALA A 1091 48.15 -4.85 -5.60
CA ALA A 1091 49.08 -4.98 -6.72
C ALA A 1091 49.25 -6.43 -7.23
N ASP A 1092 48.74 -7.42 -6.50
CA ASP A 1092 48.88 -8.84 -6.83
C ASP A 1092 47.65 -9.38 -7.57
N LEU A 1093 46.53 -8.64 -7.55
CA LEU A 1093 45.34 -8.92 -8.34
C LEU A 1093 45.43 -8.24 -9.71
N SER A 1094 45.39 -9.03 -10.78
CA SER A 1094 45.29 -8.56 -12.15
C SER A 1094 43.96 -8.99 -12.76
N MET A 1095 43.31 -8.09 -13.48
CA MET A 1095 41.99 -8.31 -14.10
C MET A 1095 42.16 -8.43 -15.61
N ALA A 1096 41.87 -9.61 -16.16
CA ALA A 1096 41.56 -9.76 -17.58
C ALA A 1096 40.06 -9.51 -17.79
N VAL A 1097 39.64 -9.32 -19.04
CA VAL A 1097 38.22 -9.13 -19.39
C VAL A 1097 37.84 -10.11 -20.47
N LEU A 1098 36.89 -10.99 -20.20
CA LEU A 1098 36.30 -11.91 -21.16
C LEU A 1098 35.13 -11.22 -21.87
N LEU A 1099 35.19 -11.10 -23.19
CA LEU A 1099 34.10 -10.64 -24.03
C LEU A 1099 33.40 -11.83 -24.66
N GLN A 1100 32.09 -11.91 -24.46
CA GLN A 1100 31.27 -13.05 -24.87
C GLN A 1100 29.91 -12.56 -25.36
N PRO A 1101 29.26 -13.23 -26.33
CA PRO A 1101 27.89 -12.91 -26.68
C PRO A 1101 26.94 -13.31 -25.53
N ILE A 1102 25.96 -12.44 -25.28
CA ILE A 1102 24.83 -12.75 -24.42
C ILE A 1102 23.92 -13.70 -25.20
N VAL A 1103 23.70 -14.89 -24.65
CA VAL A 1103 22.74 -15.86 -25.18
C VAL A 1103 21.36 -15.49 -24.62
N PRO A 1104 20.35 -15.20 -25.47
CA PRO A 1104 19.00 -14.89 -25.00
C PRO A 1104 18.39 -16.08 -24.27
N ALA A 1105 18.37 -16.01 -22.94
CA ALA A 1105 17.91 -17.09 -22.08
C ALA A 1105 16.38 -17.10 -21.95
N ASP A 1106 15.77 -18.25 -22.20
CA ASP A 1106 14.42 -18.55 -21.71
C ASP A 1106 14.52 -18.92 -20.21
N TYR A 1107 15.53 -19.73 -19.88
CA TYR A 1107 15.89 -20.07 -18.50
C TYR A 1107 17.40 -19.94 -18.29
N ALA A 1108 17.81 -19.39 -17.16
CA ALA A 1108 19.18 -19.47 -16.69
C ALA A 1108 19.28 -20.44 -15.52
N PHE A 1109 20.44 -21.07 -15.36
CA PHE A 1109 20.66 -22.05 -14.31
C PHE A 1109 22.06 -22.00 -13.73
N VAL A 1110 22.16 -22.40 -12.46
CA VAL A 1110 23.40 -22.71 -11.74
C VAL A 1110 23.31 -24.13 -11.23
N LEU A 1111 24.30 -24.97 -11.52
CA LEU A 1111 24.35 -26.37 -11.12
C LEU A 1111 25.66 -26.68 -10.38
N HIS A 1112 25.54 -27.34 -9.24
CA HIS A 1112 26.60 -27.99 -8.49
C HIS A 1112 26.51 -29.50 -8.71
N SER A 1113 27.60 -30.12 -9.16
CA SER A 1113 27.62 -31.57 -9.44
C SER A 1113 27.88 -32.44 -8.20
N ALA A 1114 28.20 -31.82 -7.06
CA ALA A 1114 28.14 -32.41 -5.73
C ALA A 1114 27.25 -31.57 -4.80
N ASP A 1115 26.73 -32.17 -3.73
CA ASP A 1115 25.96 -31.47 -2.71
C ASP A 1115 26.78 -30.33 -2.08
N PRO A 1116 26.35 -29.05 -2.20
CA PRO A 1116 27.09 -27.91 -1.67
C PRO A 1116 27.06 -27.81 -0.14
N LEU A 1117 26.17 -28.54 0.54
CA LEU A 1117 26.04 -28.59 2.00
C LEU A 1117 26.82 -29.76 2.61
N THR A 1118 26.67 -30.96 2.03
CA THR A 1118 27.26 -32.19 2.60
C THR A 1118 28.53 -32.64 1.90
N GLY A 1119 28.81 -32.12 0.71
CA GLY A 1119 29.87 -32.60 -0.18
C GLY A 1119 29.60 -33.97 -0.81
N GLN A 1120 28.41 -34.54 -0.59
CA GLN A 1120 28.02 -35.83 -1.15
C GLN A 1120 27.98 -35.76 -2.68
N ARG A 1121 28.68 -36.71 -3.32
CA ARG A 1121 28.67 -36.89 -4.77
C ARG A 1121 27.52 -37.78 -5.22
N GLY A 1122 27.17 -37.70 -6.50
CA GLY A 1122 26.12 -38.52 -7.12
C GLY A 1122 24.74 -37.88 -7.15
N SER A 1123 24.65 -36.60 -6.79
CA SER A 1123 23.44 -35.77 -6.84
C SER A 1123 23.78 -34.39 -7.36
N VAL A 1124 22.96 -33.87 -8.28
CA VAL A 1124 23.09 -32.52 -8.81
C VAL A 1124 22.17 -31.60 -8.04
N HIS A 1125 22.69 -30.46 -7.58
CA HIS A 1125 21.93 -29.42 -6.91
C HIS A 1125 21.98 -28.16 -7.77
N GLY A 1126 20.86 -27.48 -7.95
CA GLY A 1126 20.88 -26.28 -8.76
C GLY A 1126 19.61 -25.47 -8.72
N GLU A 1127 19.72 -24.25 -9.21
CA GLU A 1127 18.64 -23.29 -9.35
C GLU A 1127 18.37 -23.03 -10.83
N VAL A 1128 17.10 -22.83 -11.17
CA VAL A 1128 16.64 -22.45 -12.51
C VAL A 1128 15.72 -21.25 -12.39
N VAL A 1129 16.00 -20.18 -13.13
CA VAL A 1129 15.22 -18.94 -13.17
C VAL A 1129 14.79 -18.61 -14.58
N LEU A 1130 13.72 -17.82 -14.74
CA LEU A 1130 13.30 -17.31 -16.04
C LEU A 1130 14.15 -16.11 -16.46
N GLY A 1131 14.50 -16.07 -17.75
CA GLY A 1131 15.34 -15.01 -18.30
C GLY A 1131 16.82 -15.19 -17.93
N MET A 1132 17.55 -14.08 -17.96
CA MET A 1132 19.00 -14.04 -17.80
C MET A 1132 19.47 -14.34 -16.36
N GLY A 1133 20.64 -14.96 -16.23
CA GLY A 1133 21.25 -15.34 -14.95
C GLY A 1133 21.60 -14.15 -14.06
N GLU A 1134 21.71 -12.95 -14.62
CA GLU A 1134 21.86 -11.69 -13.87
C GLU A 1134 20.61 -11.39 -12.99
N ALA A 1135 19.48 -12.08 -13.20
CA ALA A 1135 18.33 -12.06 -12.29
C ALA A 1135 18.51 -12.99 -11.05
N LEU A 1136 19.59 -13.78 -10.98
CA LEU A 1136 19.92 -14.66 -9.83
C LEU A 1136 20.34 -13.89 -8.57
N ASP A 1137 20.47 -12.56 -8.61
CA ASP A 1137 20.69 -11.77 -7.40
C ASP A 1137 19.50 -11.89 -6.44
N ALA A 1138 19.78 -12.54 -5.30
CA ALA A 1138 18.97 -12.70 -4.07
C ALA A 1138 17.57 -13.37 -4.16
N ALA A 1139 17.39 -14.37 -3.28
CA ALA A 1139 16.15 -14.96 -2.76
C ALA A 1139 15.29 -15.87 -3.69
N LEU A 1140 15.49 -17.20 -3.62
CA LEU A 1140 14.68 -18.20 -2.87
C LEU A 1140 14.99 -19.62 -3.42
N LEU A 1141 14.82 -20.67 -2.61
CA LEU A 1141 14.90 -22.07 -3.06
C LEU A 1141 13.87 -22.39 -4.18
N ALA A 1142 14.35 -22.66 -5.39
CA ALA A 1142 13.77 -23.51 -6.45
C ALA A 1142 12.26 -23.40 -6.76
N LEU A 1143 11.63 -22.24 -6.54
CA LEU A 1143 10.20 -22.02 -6.79
C LEU A 1143 9.94 -20.60 -7.32
N PRO A 1144 8.83 -20.37 -8.04
CA PRO A 1144 8.53 -19.11 -8.71
C PRO A 1144 8.33 -17.95 -7.72
N SER A 1145 9.41 -17.26 -7.36
CA SER A 1145 9.38 -16.13 -6.40
C SER A 1145 9.95 -14.83 -6.98
N LYS A 1146 10.71 -14.85 -8.08
CA LYS A 1146 11.29 -13.63 -8.66
C LYS A 1146 10.21 -12.77 -9.30
N ARG A 1147 10.19 -11.47 -9.02
CA ARG A 1147 9.23 -10.52 -9.63
C ARG A 1147 9.52 -10.25 -11.11
N LEU A 1148 10.80 -10.09 -11.44
CA LEU A 1148 11.26 -9.68 -12.77
C LEU A 1148 12.24 -10.70 -13.35
N GLY A 1149 12.11 -10.96 -14.64
CA GLY A 1149 13.17 -11.56 -15.46
C GLY A 1149 13.86 -10.48 -16.28
N LEU A 1150 15.17 -10.63 -16.50
CA LEU A 1150 15.94 -9.75 -17.36
C LEU A 1150 16.11 -10.39 -18.73
N TYR A 1151 15.88 -9.62 -19.79
CA TYR A 1151 15.97 -10.11 -21.17
C TYR A 1151 16.75 -9.15 -22.06
N PRO A 1152 17.55 -9.65 -23.00
CA PRO A 1152 18.22 -8.79 -23.97
C PRO A 1152 17.22 -8.14 -24.95
N ASP A 1153 17.55 -6.94 -25.44
CA ASP A 1153 16.85 -6.30 -26.56
C ASP A 1153 17.28 -6.96 -27.89
N PRO A 1154 16.36 -7.62 -28.64
CA PRO A 1154 16.70 -8.30 -29.88
C PRO A 1154 17.25 -7.38 -30.99
N SER A 1155 17.07 -6.06 -30.86
CA SER A 1155 17.51 -5.07 -31.85
C SER A 1155 18.96 -4.59 -31.69
N GLN A 1156 19.66 -5.01 -30.63
CA GLN A 1156 20.99 -4.49 -30.27
C GLN A 1156 22.05 -5.59 -30.32
N ALA A 1157 23.32 -5.20 -30.49
CA ALA A 1157 24.43 -6.14 -30.36
C ALA A 1157 24.56 -6.61 -28.90
N LEU A 1158 24.43 -7.92 -28.68
CA LEU A 1158 24.32 -8.55 -27.38
C LEU A 1158 25.67 -9.13 -26.94
N LEU A 1159 26.53 -8.28 -26.38
CA LEU A 1159 27.79 -8.73 -25.77
C LEU A 1159 27.79 -8.41 -24.27
N ILE A 1160 28.57 -9.18 -23.52
CA ILE A 1160 28.85 -8.97 -22.10
C ILE A 1160 30.37 -8.95 -21.88
N ALA A 1161 30.83 -7.99 -21.07
CA ALA A 1161 32.18 -7.96 -20.54
C ALA A 1161 32.19 -8.61 -19.15
N ARG A 1162 32.88 -9.74 -19.01
CA ARG A 1162 32.96 -10.51 -17.77
C ARG A 1162 34.33 -10.35 -17.12
N SER A 1163 34.35 -10.25 -15.79
CA SER A 1163 35.60 -10.33 -15.02
C SER A 1163 36.29 -11.67 -15.26
N ASP A 1164 37.63 -11.66 -15.33
CA ASP A 1164 38.43 -12.87 -15.47
C ASP A 1164 39.78 -12.70 -14.73
N SER A 1165 39.73 -12.52 -13.41
CA SER A 1165 40.91 -12.24 -12.60
C SER A 1165 41.75 -13.48 -12.26
N ASN A 1166 43.01 -13.26 -11.90
CA ASN A 1166 43.92 -14.31 -11.37
C ASN A 1166 43.59 -14.75 -9.93
N GLY A 1167 42.53 -14.18 -9.32
CA GLY A 1167 42.08 -14.52 -7.98
C GLY A 1167 40.73 -15.24 -7.94
N GLU A 1168 39.93 -15.24 -9.01
CA GLU A 1168 38.52 -15.67 -8.97
C GLU A 1168 38.26 -17.13 -8.59
N ASP A 1169 39.11 -18.06 -9.06
CA ASP A 1169 38.88 -19.52 -8.98
C ASP A 1169 39.81 -20.23 -7.98
N LEU A 1170 40.20 -19.56 -6.90
CA LEU A 1170 41.09 -20.13 -5.89
C LEU A 1170 40.32 -20.87 -4.80
N GLU A 1171 40.71 -22.11 -4.51
CA GLU A 1171 40.03 -23.00 -3.56
C GLU A 1171 39.87 -22.41 -2.14
N ALA A 1172 40.80 -21.54 -1.71
CA ALA A 1172 40.77 -20.87 -0.41
C ALA A 1172 40.29 -19.41 -0.46
N TYR A 1173 40.01 -18.85 -1.64
CA TYR A 1173 39.50 -17.49 -1.83
C TYR A 1173 38.21 -17.55 -2.65
N ALA A 1174 37.08 -17.32 -1.98
CA ALA A 1174 35.76 -17.28 -2.60
C ALA A 1174 35.61 -16.04 -3.50
N GLY A 1175 36.31 -16.04 -4.63
CA GLY A 1175 36.35 -14.97 -5.63
C GLY A 1175 35.08 -14.86 -6.48
N ALA A 1176 34.27 -15.91 -6.46
CA ALA A 1176 32.98 -16.03 -7.12
C ALA A 1176 32.05 -14.83 -6.84
N GLY A 1177 31.65 -14.14 -7.91
CA GLY A 1177 30.75 -12.97 -7.86
C GLY A 1177 31.25 -11.79 -7.02
N LEU A 1178 32.57 -11.69 -6.75
CA LEU A 1178 33.15 -10.48 -6.17
C LEU A 1178 33.28 -9.33 -7.18
N TYR A 1179 33.40 -9.68 -8.46
CA TYR A 1179 33.72 -8.78 -9.55
C TYR A 1179 32.58 -8.74 -10.57
N GLU A 1180 32.49 -7.62 -11.29
CA GLU A 1180 31.33 -7.31 -12.13
C GLU A 1180 31.38 -8.04 -13.47
N SER A 1181 30.20 -8.38 -13.98
CA SER A 1181 29.98 -8.73 -15.38
C SER A 1181 28.95 -7.77 -15.96
N VAL A 1182 29.32 -7.03 -17.00
CA VAL A 1182 28.57 -5.86 -17.47
C VAL A 1182 28.09 -6.09 -18.90
N PRO A 1183 26.78 -6.24 -19.14
CA PRO A 1183 26.19 -6.20 -20.47
C PRO A 1183 26.53 -4.88 -21.17
N LEU A 1184 26.91 -4.94 -22.45
CA LEU A 1184 27.18 -3.72 -23.22
C LEU A 1184 25.90 -2.92 -23.47
N ALA A 1185 24.77 -3.61 -23.64
CA ALA A 1185 23.45 -3.01 -23.74
C ALA A 1185 22.66 -3.29 -22.45
N PRO A 1186 21.84 -2.34 -21.98
CA PRO A 1186 20.99 -2.57 -20.82
C PRO A 1186 20.01 -3.71 -21.12
N LEU A 1187 19.82 -4.59 -20.13
CA LEU A 1187 18.79 -5.63 -20.18
C LEU A 1187 17.43 -5.02 -19.87
N LEU A 1188 16.39 -5.54 -20.52
CA LEU A 1188 15.01 -5.11 -20.33
C LEU A 1188 14.36 -5.95 -19.23
N PRO A 1189 13.92 -5.34 -18.11
CA PRO A 1189 13.15 -6.04 -17.09
C PRO A 1189 11.75 -6.35 -17.60
N ARG A 1190 11.23 -7.54 -17.28
CA ARG A 1190 9.86 -7.96 -17.58
C ARG A 1190 9.25 -8.64 -16.38
N THR A 1191 7.99 -8.30 -16.06
CA THR A 1191 7.18 -9.01 -15.07
C THR A 1191 7.03 -10.46 -15.48
N LEU A 1192 7.32 -11.38 -14.55
CA LEU A 1192 7.20 -12.82 -14.80
C LEU A 1192 5.76 -13.28 -14.61
N ASP A 1193 5.24 -14.03 -15.58
CA ASP A 1193 3.94 -14.69 -15.49
C ASP A 1193 4.11 -16.18 -15.18
N TYR A 1194 4.32 -16.48 -13.91
CA TYR A 1194 4.40 -17.86 -13.45
C TYR A 1194 3.10 -18.64 -13.60
N ALA A 1195 1.97 -17.95 -13.77
CA ALA A 1195 0.70 -18.62 -13.99
C ALA A 1195 0.67 -19.27 -15.38
N ALA A 1196 1.47 -18.82 -16.36
CA ALA A 1196 1.56 -19.42 -17.69
C ALA A 1196 2.77 -20.34 -17.89
N GLU A 1197 3.65 -20.45 -16.90
CA GLU A 1197 5.00 -20.97 -17.07
C GLU A 1197 5.10 -22.51 -17.16
N PRO A 1198 5.60 -23.09 -18.29
CA PRO A 1198 5.75 -24.53 -18.45
C PRO A 1198 6.61 -25.19 -17.37
N LEU A 1199 7.67 -24.53 -16.88
CA LEU A 1199 8.51 -25.08 -15.82
C LEU A 1199 7.70 -25.42 -14.56
N VAL A 1200 6.69 -24.62 -14.25
CA VAL A 1200 5.82 -24.79 -13.07
C VAL A 1200 4.72 -25.82 -13.35
N TRP A 1201 4.08 -25.73 -14.51
CA TRP A 1201 2.80 -26.42 -14.75
C TRP A 1201 2.84 -27.61 -15.71
N ASP A 1202 3.93 -27.79 -16.46
CA ASP A 1202 4.13 -28.94 -17.34
C ASP A 1202 5.13 -29.91 -16.71
N ALA A 1203 4.60 -31.00 -16.14
CA ALA A 1203 5.40 -32.02 -15.50
C ALA A 1203 6.33 -32.77 -16.47
N ALA A 1204 5.93 -32.91 -17.74
CA ALA A 1204 6.75 -33.59 -18.75
C ALA A 1204 7.92 -32.71 -19.17
N PHE A 1205 7.65 -31.42 -19.45
CA PHE A 1205 8.69 -30.44 -19.74
C PHE A 1205 9.69 -30.30 -18.57
N ARG A 1206 9.19 -30.16 -17.34
CA ARG A 1206 10.05 -30.06 -16.15
C ARG A 1206 10.91 -31.30 -15.96
N ALA A 1207 10.36 -32.51 -16.13
CA ALA A 1207 11.13 -33.75 -16.02
C ALA A 1207 12.21 -33.87 -17.10
N ASP A 1208 11.89 -33.51 -18.35
CA ASP A 1208 12.85 -33.48 -19.46
C ASP A 1208 13.99 -32.48 -19.18
N LEU A 1209 13.65 -31.25 -18.80
CA LEU A 1209 14.65 -30.22 -18.48
C LEU A 1209 15.57 -30.66 -17.34
N LEU A 1210 15.02 -31.15 -16.22
CA LEU A 1210 15.82 -31.63 -15.10
C LEU A 1210 16.74 -32.80 -15.49
N HIS A 1211 16.27 -33.71 -16.34
CA HIS A 1211 17.09 -34.80 -16.86
C HIS A 1211 18.25 -34.29 -17.72
N ARG A 1212 17.97 -33.33 -18.60
CA ARG A 1212 18.99 -32.69 -19.46
C ARG A 1212 20.02 -31.92 -18.64
N LEU A 1213 19.60 -31.15 -17.63
CA LEU A 1213 20.50 -30.43 -16.72
C LEU A 1213 21.36 -31.38 -15.87
N THR A 1214 20.78 -32.48 -15.39
CA THR A 1214 21.54 -33.50 -14.64
C THR A 1214 22.59 -34.17 -15.53
N SER A 1215 22.22 -34.49 -16.77
CA SER A 1215 23.14 -35.07 -17.77
C SER A 1215 24.26 -34.10 -18.14
N LEU A 1216 23.93 -32.81 -18.30
CA LEU A 1216 24.90 -31.73 -18.51
C LEU A 1216 25.91 -31.66 -17.36
N ALA A 1217 25.43 -31.62 -16.11
CA ALA A 1217 26.31 -31.51 -14.95
C ALA A 1217 27.29 -32.70 -14.84
N ALA A 1218 26.79 -33.92 -15.03
CA ALA A 1218 27.63 -35.12 -15.05
C ALA A 1218 28.66 -35.12 -16.19
N GLY A 1219 28.24 -34.66 -17.38
CA GLY A 1219 29.12 -34.53 -18.53
C GLY A 1219 30.24 -33.51 -18.31
N VAL A 1220 29.92 -32.34 -17.74
CA VAL A 1220 30.90 -31.29 -17.45
C VAL A 1220 31.87 -31.75 -16.35
N GLU A 1221 31.40 -32.41 -15.28
CA GLU A 1221 32.29 -33.02 -14.28
C GLU A 1221 33.24 -34.06 -14.90
N ALA A 1222 32.73 -34.93 -15.79
CA ALA A 1222 33.56 -35.90 -16.50
C ALA A 1222 34.59 -35.21 -17.42
N ALA A 1223 34.20 -34.13 -18.09
CA ALA A 1223 35.11 -33.33 -18.92
C ALA A 1223 36.26 -32.74 -18.08
N PHE A 1224 36.02 -32.37 -16.82
CA PHE A 1224 37.05 -31.91 -15.89
C PHE A 1224 37.70 -33.04 -15.07
N GLY A 1225 37.61 -34.29 -15.52
CA GLY A 1225 38.32 -35.42 -14.92
C GLY A 1225 37.71 -35.94 -13.62
N GLY A 1226 36.40 -35.75 -13.41
CA GLY A 1226 35.69 -36.18 -12.21
C GLY A 1226 35.86 -35.23 -11.02
N VAL A 1227 36.29 -34.00 -11.26
CA VAL A 1227 36.32 -32.93 -10.26
C VAL A 1227 34.93 -32.29 -10.20
N PRO A 1228 34.26 -32.21 -9.04
CA PRO A 1228 32.95 -31.57 -8.93
C PRO A 1228 32.98 -30.15 -9.49
N GLN A 1229 31.92 -29.75 -10.18
CA GLN A 1229 31.85 -28.48 -10.89
C GLN A 1229 30.70 -27.62 -10.41
N ASP A 1230 30.93 -26.31 -10.42
CA ASP A 1230 29.96 -25.24 -10.34
C ASP A 1230 29.78 -24.67 -11.76
N ILE A 1231 28.58 -24.82 -12.30
CA ILE A 1231 28.25 -24.68 -13.72
C ILE A 1231 27.16 -23.64 -13.87
N GLU A 1232 27.45 -22.58 -14.62
CA GLU A 1232 26.45 -21.59 -15.00
C GLU A 1232 26.11 -21.77 -16.48
N GLY A 1233 24.81 -21.73 -16.80
CA GLY A 1233 24.35 -21.90 -18.16
C GLY A 1233 22.95 -21.36 -18.39
N VAL A 1234 22.52 -21.47 -19.65
CA VAL A 1234 21.19 -21.03 -20.08
C VAL A 1234 20.56 -22.05 -21.03
N LEU A 1235 19.24 -22.15 -20.99
CA LEU A 1235 18.42 -22.76 -22.03
C LEU A 1235 17.90 -21.64 -22.94
N SER A 1236 18.18 -21.75 -24.24
CA SER A 1236 17.69 -20.83 -25.28
C SER A 1236 17.05 -21.66 -26.39
N GLY A 1237 15.73 -21.52 -26.55
CA GLY A 1237 14.91 -22.47 -27.28
C GLY A 1237 15.13 -23.89 -26.75
N ASP A 1238 15.51 -24.81 -27.65
CA ASP A 1238 15.77 -26.20 -27.30
C ASP A 1238 17.25 -26.49 -26.98
N ARG A 1239 18.13 -25.48 -26.91
CA ARG A 1239 19.58 -25.68 -26.77
C ARG A 1239 20.12 -25.22 -25.42
N LEU A 1240 20.97 -26.05 -24.81
CA LEU A 1240 21.70 -25.71 -23.60
C LEU A 1240 23.02 -25.03 -23.94
N TYR A 1241 23.32 -23.95 -23.24
CA TYR A 1241 24.58 -23.23 -23.34
C TYR A 1241 25.27 -23.20 -21.99
N VAL A 1242 26.53 -23.59 -21.94
CA VAL A 1242 27.38 -23.38 -20.75
C VAL A 1242 28.10 -22.05 -20.93
N VAL A 1243 27.85 -21.11 -20.02
CA VAL A 1243 28.46 -19.77 -20.04
C VAL A 1243 29.62 -19.65 -19.06
N GLN A 1244 29.70 -20.54 -18.08
CA GLN A 1244 30.82 -20.65 -17.15
C GLN A 1244 30.87 -22.07 -16.54
N ALA A 1245 32.07 -22.57 -16.27
CA ALA A 1245 32.28 -23.75 -15.45
C ALA A 1245 33.53 -23.52 -14.61
N ARG A 1246 33.51 -23.94 -13.34
CA ARG A 1246 34.68 -23.92 -12.46
C ARG A 1246 34.64 -25.08 -11.46
N PRO A 1247 35.79 -25.48 -10.90
CA PRO A 1247 35.83 -26.43 -9.81
C PRO A 1247 34.95 -25.97 -8.63
N GLN A 1248 34.06 -26.85 -8.17
CA GLN A 1248 33.24 -26.61 -6.99
C GLN A 1248 34.10 -26.72 -5.73
N VAL A 1249 33.98 -25.73 -4.84
CA VAL A 1249 34.57 -25.82 -3.49
C VAL A 1249 33.68 -26.71 -2.64
N VAL A 1250 34.20 -27.85 -2.18
CA VAL A 1250 33.46 -28.83 -1.37
C VAL A 1250 33.97 -28.78 0.07
N GLN A 1251 33.07 -28.71 1.06
CA GLN A 1251 33.48 -28.83 2.48
C GLN A 1251 33.96 -30.26 2.75
N ASN A 1252 35.14 -30.38 3.36
CA ASN A 1252 35.65 -31.65 3.92
C ASN A 1252 35.22 -31.83 5.37
#